data_AF-A0A925KRH2-F1
#
_entry.id   AF-A0A925KRH2-F1
#
_cell.length_a   1.000
_cell.length_b   1.000
_cell.length_c   1.000
_cell.angle_alpha   90.00
_cell.angle_beta   90.00
_cell.angle_gamma   90.00
#
_symmetry.space_group_name_H-M   'P 1'
#
loop_
_entity.id
_entity.type
_entity.pdbx_description
1 polymer ?
#
loop_
_entity_poly.entity_id
_entity_poly.type
_entity_poly.pdbx_seq_one_letter_code
_entity_poly.pdbx_strand_id
1 'polypeptide(L)'
;MKKIININLSGRVIPIEDSAYEKLQSYIESLRRYFAHEDGRDEIINDIESRIAELMNEKVRKGAASITEADVEEIAASMGRPEDFDADTTEPASASFASGAGPDTAYTGPRARRRLYRDSSDKFIGGVCSGIAHYLNTDPAIIRILFAIITFGGFGLGFLIYILLWMILPARDIDGYTGKRLYRNPDDRVIGGVAGGLSAYFNMKASTLRLIFAAPIVLSILFSFLDGLTWRNGFDFFPNIIFGSLSGTFMLAYIILWIVLPEANGPYEKMEMRGEKVDVNTIRQNVKDGMGSVKDRVQGWSEEVKESAQNLGNRAREFANTRGKTFAAEVGETARRRGGGIGHAIGVIFKVFFFFIAGTIAFSLFVALIALLFGGVAWWPINNFLWTSKWQQLYAWGTLIFFLCVPLIGFIVWVVRRIMRVRSRRSYLGWTFGFLWTIGWVAATLLTASLVRDHREHEHSDTPVSIAQPAGGKMIVTVSEPELSYTGRFDWINDGGEGWDLSTDTMKLSNVDFDFQKSPDSSYHVTIKRYSFGSTPGEAMNRADKIEYRVISRDSVLDLGSGYAIDSDSKFRWQHVVVDIMIPVGKKIRFARSVNDKLNQGNFDFKRDRRYERRVDRYSEERREYHYYSRYLRPETDYVMEADGQLNDASGRVVPGEDYRYNETDSVRIQKAIEFKKQELKELEEKQQYKRSSTRVEQMDDEESDAIGSSTTPVFAMVKTFF
;
A
#
# COMPACT_ATOMS: atom_id res chain seq x y z
N MET A 1 61.80 14.14 -53.58
CA MET A 1 60.77 14.50 -52.59
C MET A 1 59.43 14.29 -53.27
N LYS A 2 58.54 13.48 -52.69
CA LYS A 2 57.18 13.31 -53.22
C LYS A 2 56.37 14.55 -52.89
N LYS A 3 55.50 14.97 -53.81
CA LYS A 3 54.64 16.15 -53.63
C LYS A 3 53.57 15.82 -52.58
N ILE A 4 53.42 16.68 -51.57
CA ILE A 4 52.38 16.54 -50.53
C ILE A 4 51.25 17.51 -50.87
N ILE A 5 50.02 17.00 -50.83
CA ILE A 5 48.78 17.77 -51.03
C ILE A 5 47.89 17.63 -49.81
N ASN A 6 47.03 18.60 -49.56
CA ASN A 6 46.02 18.52 -48.51
C ASN A 6 44.67 18.19 -49.14
N ILE A 7 44.07 17.09 -48.70
CA ILE A 7 42.75 16.65 -49.16
C ILE A 7 41.72 16.86 -48.05
N ASN A 8 40.45 17.04 -48.43
CA ASN A 8 39.33 17.02 -47.49
C ASN A 8 38.58 15.71 -47.67
N LEU A 9 38.61 14.84 -46.67
CA LEU A 9 37.89 13.57 -46.65
C LEU A 9 36.96 13.53 -45.45
N SER A 10 35.66 13.42 -45.70
CA SER A 10 34.60 13.44 -44.68
C SER A 10 34.72 14.60 -43.67
N GLY A 11 35.10 15.79 -44.15
CA GLY A 11 35.23 17.01 -43.33
C GLY A 11 36.56 17.18 -42.60
N ARG A 12 37.54 16.29 -42.81
CA ARG A 12 38.87 16.35 -42.19
C ARG A 12 39.93 16.72 -43.23
N VAL A 13 40.80 17.69 -42.91
CA VAL A 13 41.93 18.09 -43.76
C VAL A 13 43.12 17.20 -43.47
N ILE A 14 43.55 16.40 -44.45
CA ILE A 14 44.58 15.37 -44.29
C ILE A 14 45.73 15.63 -45.29
N PRO A 15 46.99 15.81 -44.83
CA PRO A 15 48.16 15.86 -45.70
C PRO A 15 48.48 14.46 -46.24
N ILE A 16 48.56 14.31 -47.56
CA ILE A 16 48.79 13.04 -48.25
C ILE A 16 49.79 13.23 -49.41
N GLU A 17 50.63 12.23 -49.66
CA GLU A 17 51.50 12.21 -50.85
C GLU A 17 50.64 12.08 -52.13
N ASP A 18 51.03 12.76 -53.21
CA ASP A 18 50.32 12.75 -54.50
C ASP A 18 50.09 11.31 -55.02
N SER A 19 51.11 10.45 -54.91
CA SER A 19 51.01 9.05 -55.31
C SER A 19 50.18 8.18 -54.35
N ALA A 20 50.09 8.55 -53.08
CA ALA A 20 49.20 7.89 -52.11
C ALA A 20 47.74 8.29 -52.34
N TYR A 21 47.49 9.54 -52.77
CA TYR A 21 46.18 10.03 -53.13
C TYR A 21 45.60 9.28 -54.34
N GLU A 22 46.42 9.02 -55.37
CA GLU A 22 46.02 8.20 -56.52
C GLU A 22 45.58 6.78 -56.10
N LYS A 23 46.33 6.13 -55.19
CA LYS A 23 45.95 4.81 -54.65
C LYS A 23 44.67 4.87 -53.82
N LEU A 24 44.50 5.91 -53.00
CA LEU A 24 43.28 6.11 -52.21
C LEU A 24 42.06 6.29 -53.12
N GLN A 25 42.17 7.12 -54.17
CA GLN A 25 41.11 7.29 -55.16
C GLN A 25 40.78 5.97 -55.85
N SER A 26 41.79 5.22 -56.28
CA SER A 26 41.58 3.90 -56.90
C SER A 26 40.86 2.92 -55.96
N TYR A 27 41.14 2.97 -54.66
CA TYR A 27 40.50 2.13 -53.66
C TYR A 27 39.04 2.54 -53.37
N ILE A 28 38.78 3.84 -53.19
CA ILE A 28 37.41 4.35 -53.01
C ILE A 28 36.57 4.06 -54.26
N GLU A 29 37.15 4.23 -55.44
CA GLU A 29 36.48 3.96 -56.72
C GLU A 29 36.18 2.47 -56.90
N SER A 30 37.05 1.56 -56.46
CA SER A 30 36.75 0.12 -56.49
C SER A 30 35.61 -0.25 -55.54
N LEU A 31 35.55 0.34 -54.35
CA LEU A 31 34.43 0.19 -53.41
C LEU A 31 33.12 0.75 -54.00
N ARG A 32 33.16 1.92 -54.64
CA ARG A 32 31.99 2.53 -55.31
C ARG A 32 31.44 1.65 -56.43
N ARG A 33 32.32 1.01 -57.21
CA ARG A 33 31.92 0.05 -58.24
C ARG A 33 31.31 -1.22 -57.66
N TYR A 34 31.91 -1.74 -56.58
CA TYR A 34 31.39 -2.93 -55.89
C TYR A 34 29.98 -2.70 -55.31
N PHE A 35 29.75 -1.54 -54.70
CA PHE A 35 28.47 -1.18 -54.09
C PHE A 35 27.49 -0.48 -55.05
N ALA A 36 27.77 -0.42 -56.35
CA ALA A 36 26.96 0.32 -57.32
C ALA A 36 25.49 -0.11 -57.38
N HIS A 37 25.22 -1.37 -57.03
CA HIS A 37 23.91 -2.02 -57.07
C HIS A 37 23.27 -2.25 -55.69
N GLU A 38 23.87 -1.79 -54.60
CA GLU A 38 23.28 -1.91 -53.25
C GLU A 38 22.33 -0.75 -52.93
N ASP A 39 21.22 -1.06 -52.26
CA ASP A 39 20.36 -0.05 -51.66
C ASP A 39 21.11 0.65 -50.51
N GLY A 40 21.16 1.99 -50.55
CA GLY A 40 21.93 2.78 -49.58
C GLY A 40 23.41 2.97 -49.91
N ARG A 41 23.83 2.70 -51.15
CA ARG A 41 25.22 2.83 -51.60
C ARG A 41 25.92 4.13 -51.15
N ASP A 42 25.23 5.27 -51.24
CA ASP A 42 25.84 6.57 -50.96
C ASP A 42 26.12 6.71 -49.45
N GLU A 43 25.27 6.11 -48.60
CA GLU A 43 25.47 6.04 -47.14
C GLU A 43 26.59 5.05 -46.78
N ILE A 44 26.61 3.88 -47.41
CA ILE A 44 27.67 2.86 -47.23
C ILE A 44 29.03 3.47 -47.58
N ILE A 45 29.14 4.14 -48.74
CA ILE A 45 30.37 4.79 -49.18
C ILE A 45 30.76 5.94 -48.26
N ASN A 46 29.83 6.78 -47.83
CA ASN A 46 30.11 7.87 -46.89
C ASN A 46 30.62 7.35 -45.54
N ASP A 47 30.06 6.26 -45.01
CA ASP A 47 30.51 5.66 -43.74
C ASP A 47 31.89 5.01 -43.88
N ILE A 48 32.16 4.35 -45.00
CA ILE A 48 33.48 3.79 -45.33
C ILE A 48 34.52 4.92 -45.48
N GLU A 49 34.21 5.98 -46.24
CA GLU A 49 35.07 7.15 -46.41
C GLU A 49 35.32 7.86 -45.06
N SER A 50 34.31 7.96 -44.21
CA SER A 50 34.44 8.49 -42.84
C SER A 50 35.40 7.66 -42.00
N ARG A 51 35.31 6.33 -42.05
CA ARG A 51 36.23 5.42 -41.34
C ARG A 51 37.65 5.51 -41.87
N ILE A 52 37.82 5.57 -43.19
CA ILE A 52 39.14 5.76 -43.83
C ILE A 52 39.75 7.10 -43.39
N ALA A 53 38.96 8.19 -43.36
CA ALA A 53 39.41 9.48 -42.88
C ALA A 53 39.85 9.46 -41.41
N GLU A 54 39.19 8.66 -40.56
CA GLU A 54 39.59 8.46 -39.16
C GLU A 54 40.94 7.77 -39.05
N LEU A 55 41.13 6.66 -39.76
CA LEU A 55 42.37 5.89 -39.74
C LEU A 55 43.56 6.71 -40.29
N MET A 56 43.33 7.50 -41.34
CA MET A 56 44.34 8.42 -41.87
C MET A 56 44.66 9.55 -40.87
N ASN A 57 43.64 10.18 -40.30
CA ASN A 57 43.84 11.24 -39.32
C ASN A 57 44.57 10.71 -38.06
N GLU A 58 44.34 9.46 -37.66
CA GLU A 58 45.08 8.80 -36.59
C GLU A 58 46.59 8.70 -36.91
N LYS A 59 46.97 8.32 -38.13
CA LYS A 59 48.38 8.25 -38.56
C LYS A 59 49.06 9.63 -38.53
N VAL A 60 48.37 10.68 -39.00
CA VAL A 60 48.87 12.06 -38.97
C VAL A 60 49.07 12.56 -37.53
N ARG A 61 48.11 12.28 -36.64
CA ARG A 61 48.21 12.65 -35.21
C ARG A 61 49.39 11.99 -34.48
N LYS A 62 49.79 10.79 -34.89
CA LYS A 62 50.97 10.07 -34.36
C LYS A 62 52.31 10.64 -34.82
N GLY A 63 52.30 11.74 -35.60
CA GLY A 63 53.50 12.46 -36.02
C GLY A 63 53.94 12.14 -37.45
N ALA A 64 53.13 11.44 -38.24
CA ALA A 64 53.39 11.30 -39.68
C ALA A 64 53.25 12.67 -40.36
N ALA A 65 54.26 13.08 -41.14
CA ALA A 65 54.24 14.36 -41.85
C ALA A 65 53.17 14.40 -42.97
N SER A 66 52.87 13.23 -43.56
CA SER A 66 51.82 13.01 -44.55
C SER A 66 51.49 11.53 -44.67
N ILE A 67 50.30 11.21 -45.18
CA ILE A 67 49.91 9.84 -45.52
C ILE A 67 50.69 9.36 -46.75
N THR A 68 51.35 8.20 -46.63
CA THR A 68 52.13 7.57 -47.69
C THR A 68 51.37 6.42 -48.35
N GLU A 69 51.89 5.89 -49.45
CA GLU A 69 51.28 4.74 -50.15
C GLU A 69 51.17 3.50 -49.27
N ALA A 70 52.16 3.26 -48.41
CA ALA A 70 52.15 2.13 -47.48
C ALA A 70 51.03 2.28 -46.44
N ASP A 71 50.75 3.49 -45.98
CA ASP A 71 49.65 3.77 -45.04
C ASP A 71 48.29 3.51 -45.71
N VAL A 72 48.12 3.86 -46.99
CA VAL A 72 46.89 3.60 -47.74
C VAL A 72 46.68 2.09 -47.95
N GLU A 73 47.75 1.34 -48.23
CA GLU A 73 47.69 -0.12 -48.36
C GLU A 73 47.35 -0.82 -47.04
N GLU A 74 47.92 -0.36 -45.92
CA GLU A 74 47.59 -0.86 -44.57
C GLU A 74 46.12 -0.61 -44.22
N ILE A 75 45.61 0.59 -44.52
CA ILE A 75 44.21 0.94 -44.29
C ILE A 75 43.29 0.10 -45.19
N ALA A 76 43.63 -0.07 -46.47
CA ALA A 76 42.86 -0.91 -47.38
C ALA A 76 42.84 -2.38 -46.96
N ALA A 77 43.96 -2.90 -46.44
CA ALA A 77 44.04 -4.26 -45.90
C ALA A 77 43.20 -4.43 -44.62
N SER A 78 43.15 -3.41 -43.76
CA SER A 78 42.31 -3.43 -42.55
C SER A 78 40.81 -3.32 -42.85
N MET A 79 40.43 -2.58 -43.89
CA MET A 79 39.04 -2.38 -44.29
C MET A 79 38.50 -3.52 -45.17
N GLY A 80 39.40 -4.21 -45.89
CA GLY A 80 39.09 -5.25 -46.89
C GLY A 80 39.00 -4.67 -48.31
N ARG A 81 39.39 -5.46 -49.32
CA ARG A 81 39.30 -5.06 -50.74
C ARG A 81 38.12 -5.75 -51.41
N PRO A 82 37.46 -5.10 -52.39
CA PRO A 82 36.41 -5.71 -53.21
C PRO A 82 36.72 -7.13 -53.70
N GLU A 83 37.98 -7.36 -54.10
CA GLU A 83 38.50 -8.63 -54.61
C GLU A 83 38.53 -9.75 -53.56
N ASP A 84 38.64 -9.41 -52.27
CA ASP A 84 38.66 -10.36 -51.16
C ASP A 84 37.25 -10.85 -50.78
N PHE A 85 36.20 -10.18 -51.27
CA PHE A 85 34.81 -10.48 -50.90
C PHE A 85 34.16 -11.55 -51.77
N ASP A 86 34.61 -11.76 -53.01
CA ASP A 86 34.08 -12.80 -53.91
C ASP A 86 34.64 -14.20 -53.57
N ALA A 87 35.79 -14.28 -52.90
CA ALA A 87 36.45 -15.52 -52.51
C ALA A 87 35.76 -16.28 -51.36
N ASP A 88 34.80 -15.65 -50.66
CA ASP A 88 34.06 -16.24 -49.53
C ASP A 88 32.66 -16.79 -49.94
N THR A 89 32.39 -16.96 -51.23
CA THR A 89 31.15 -17.59 -51.75
C THR A 89 31.08 -19.12 -51.58
N THR A 90 31.82 -19.68 -50.62
CA THR A 90 31.54 -21.04 -50.13
C THR A 90 30.85 -20.93 -48.78
N GLU A 91 29.57 -21.31 -48.73
CA GLU A 91 28.76 -21.34 -47.51
C GLU A 91 29.53 -21.94 -46.31
N PRO A 92 29.33 -21.39 -45.10
CA PRO A 92 29.31 -22.22 -43.91
C PRO A 92 27.91 -22.25 -43.32
N ALA A 93 27.33 -23.43 -43.39
CA ALA A 93 26.28 -23.87 -42.49
C ALA A 93 26.71 -23.69 -41.03
N SER A 94 25.80 -23.16 -40.22
CA SER A 94 25.58 -23.50 -38.81
C SER A 94 26.81 -23.90 -37.99
N ALA A 95 27.52 -22.94 -37.42
CA ALA A 95 28.44 -23.20 -36.30
C ALA A 95 28.11 -22.28 -35.12
N SER A 96 27.45 -22.89 -34.13
CA SER A 96 27.36 -22.41 -32.76
C SER A 96 28.74 -22.10 -32.19
N PHE A 97 28.99 -20.83 -31.84
CA PHE A 97 30.16 -20.45 -31.04
C PHE A 97 29.85 -20.62 -29.56
N ALA A 98 30.26 -21.78 -29.03
CA ALA A 98 30.63 -21.92 -27.64
C ALA A 98 31.87 -21.07 -27.36
N SER A 99 31.87 -20.40 -26.21
CA SER A 99 33.03 -19.74 -25.61
C SER A 99 34.17 -20.76 -25.40
N GLY A 100 35.13 -20.75 -26.32
CA GLY A 100 36.36 -21.53 -26.25
C GLY A 100 37.56 -20.59 -26.34
N ALA A 101 38.35 -20.57 -25.27
CA ALA A 101 39.67 -19.95 -25.25
C ALA A 101 40.57 -20.68 -26.26
N GLY A 102 41.09 -19.95 -27.26
CA GLY A 102 42.12 -20.39 -28.19
C GLY A 102 43.43 -19.62 -27.92
N PRO A 103 44.61 -20.24 -28.08
CA PRO A 103 45.86 -19.78 -27.49
C PRO A 103 46.52 -18.67 -28.31
N ASP A 104 46.87 -17.57 -27.63
CA ASP A 104 47.74 -16.54 -28.17
C ASP A 104 49.11 -17.13 -28.52
N THR A 105 49.45 -17.07 -29.80
CA THR A 105 50.79 -17.36 -30.30
C THR A 105 51.71 -16.22 -29.87
N ALA A 106 52.47 -16.48 -28.80
CA ALA A 106 53.44 -15.57 -28.24
C ALA A 106 54.63 -15.35 -29.20
N TYR A 107 54.63 -14.22 -29.92
CA TYR A 107 55.87 -13.60 -30.35
C TYR A 107 56.49 -12.86 -29.16
N THR A 108 57.48 -13.50 -28.52
CA THR A 108 58.30 -12.95 -27.45
C THR A 108 59.36 -12.00 -28.01
N GLY A 109 58.94 -10.77 -28.35
CA GLY A 109 59.86 -9.63 -28.38
C GLY A 109 60.17 -9.15 -26.95
N PRO A 110 61.36 -8.58 -26.67
CA PRO A 110 61.69 -8.08 -25.34
C PRO A 110 60.63 -7.04 -24.91
N ARG A 111 59.94 -7.29 -23.79
CA ARG A 111 58.94 -6.37 -23.23
C ARG A 111 59.60 -5.04 -22.93
N ALA A 112 59.46 -4.09 -23.85
CA ALA A 112 59.75 -2.69 -23.59
C ALA A 112 59.02 -2.29 -22.30
N ARG A 113 59.74 -1.73 -21.31
CA ARG A 113 59.14 -1.27 -20.05
C ARG A 113 58.02 -0.30 -20.38
N ARG A 114 56.76 -0.74 -20.26
CA ARG A 114 55.58 0.11 -20.44
C ARG A 114 55.69 1.23 -19.39
N ARG A 115 55.74 2.48 -19.85
CA ARG A 115 55.72 3.66 -18.99
C ARG A 115 54.30 4.22 -19.00
N LEU A 116 53.82 4.65 -17.84
CA LEU A 116 52.50 5.27 -17.71
C LEU A 116 52.56 6.71 -18.21
N TYR A 117 51.67 7.05 -19.14
CA TYR A 117 51.48 8.40 -19.68
C TYR A 117 50.01 8.78 -19.54
N ARG A 118 49.70 10.08 -19.52
CA ARG A 118 48.31 10.52 -19.69
C ARG A 118 48.02 10.74 -21.18
N ASP A 119 46.87 10.29 -21.62
CA ASP A 119 46.46 10.35 -23.02
C ASP A 119 45.95 11.75 -23.40
N SER A 120 46.61 12.44 -24.33
CA SER A 120 46.12 13.73 -24.86
C SER A 120 44.99 13.58 -25.88
N SER A 121 44.82 12.39 -26.47
CA SER A 121 43.91 12.14 -27.58
C SER A 121 42.50 11.78 -27.13
N ASP A 122 42.34 10.86 -26.19
CA ASP A 122 41.07 10.45 -25.57
C ASP A 122 40.92 11.05 -24.16
N LYS A 123 40.77 12.38 -24.07
CA LYS A 123 40.63 13.09 -22.78
C LYS A 123 39.18 13.45 -22.46
N PHE A 124 38.74 13.11 -21.24
CA PHE A 124 37.52 13.68 -20.64
C PHE A 124 37.82 14.98 -19.87
N ILE A 125 38.89 14.99 -19.04
CA ILE A 125 39.43 16.18 -18.37
C ILE A 125 40.93 16.28 -18.65
N GLY A 126 41.73 15.38 -18.07
CA GLY A 126 43.19 15.43 -18.13
C GLY A 126 43.88 14.28 -18.87
N GLY A 127 43.13 13.29 -19.35
CA GLY A 127 43.69 12.10 -20.03
C GLY A 127 44.20 10.99 -19.11
N VAL A 128 44.07 11.17 -17.78
CA VAL A 128 44.63 10.24 -16.78
C VAL A 128 43.94 8.88 -16.84
N CYS A 129 42.60 8.83 -16.91
CA CYS A 129 41.87 7.56 -16.97
C CYS A 129 42.22 6.77 -18.24
N SER A 130 42.25 7.41 -19.40
CA SER A 130 42.59 6.75 -20.68
C SER A 130 44.06 6.29 -20.71
N GLY A 131 44.96 7.06 -20.11
CA GLY A 131 46.36 6.66 -19.93
C GLY A 131 46.57 5.41 -19.05
N ILE A 132 45.84 5.34 -17.93
CA ILE A 132 45.84 4.16 -17.05
C ILE A 132 45.18 2.96 -17.76
N ALA A 133 44.08 3.20 -18.47
CA ALA A 133 43.36 2.19 -19.22
C ALA A 133 44.24 1.53 -20.29
N HIS A 134 45.01 2.32 -21.03
CA HIS A 134 46.00 1.83 -22.00
C HIS A 134 47.12 1.03 -21.32
N TYR A 135 47.65 1.52 -20.20
CA TYR A 135 48.69 0.78 -19.44
C TYR A 135 48.19 -0.60 -18.97
N LEU A 136 46.92 -0.70 -18.59
CA LEU A 136 46.25 -1.92 -18.12
C LEU A 136 45.54 -2.72 -19.23
N ASN A 137 45.58 -2.26 -20.49
CA ASN A 137 44.85 -2.83 -21.62
C ASN A 137 43.35 -3.07 -21.34
N THR A 138 42.68 -2.09 -20.74
CA THR A 138 41.26 -2.15 -20.34
C THR A 138 40.50 -0.96 -20.93
N ASP A 139 39.17 -1.05 -21.07
CA ASP A 139 38.32 0.07 -21.51
C ASP A 139 38.47 1.32 -20.61
N PRO A 140 38.77 2.50 -21.18
CA PRO A 140 38.80 3.78 -20.46
C PRO A 140 37.56 4.08 -19.62
N ALA A 141 36.37 3.67 -20.05
CA ALA A 141 35.12 3.89 -19.31
C ALA A 141 35.13 3.18 -17.94
N ILE A 142 35.71 1.98 -17.86
CA ILE A 142 35.81 1.21 -16.61
C ILE A 142 36.69 1.96 -15.60
N ILE A 143 37.82 2.50 -16.06
CA ILE A 143 38.71 3.30 -15.20
C ILE A 143 38.03 4.60 -14.75
N ARG A 144 37.24 5.24 -15.61
CA ARG A 144 36.45 6.44 -15.24
C ARG A 144 35.39 6.11 -14.18
N ILE A 145 34.69 4.97 -14.32
CA ILE A 145 33.71 4.51 -13.33
C ILE A 145 34.38 4.22 -11.99
N LEU A 146 35.55 3.56 -11.99
CA LEU A 146 36.33 3.30 -10.78
C LEU A 146 36.71 4.59 -10.05
N PHE A 147 37.22 5.59 -10.77
CA PHE A 147 37.52 6.91 -10.20
C PHE A 147 36.29 7.61 -9.65
N ALA A 148 35.15 7.51 -10.33
CA ALA A 148 33.89 8.08 -9.83
C ALA A 148 33.44 7.39 -8.54
N ILE A 149 33.50 6.05 -8.45
CA ILE A 149 33.16 5.30 -7.23
C ILE A 149 34.07 5.70 -6.06
N ILE A 150 35.39 5.82 -6.27
CA ILE A 150 36.32 6.22 -5.21
C ILE A 150 36.10 7.69 -4.81
N THR A 151 35.74 8.56 -5.77
CA THR A 151 35.46 9.97 -5.48
C THR A 151 34.20 10.15 -4.66
N PHE A 152 33.09 9.54 -5.06
CA PHE A 152 31.79 9.68 -4.38
C PHE A 152 31.64 8.75 -3.17
N GLY A 153 32.34 7.61 -3.13
CA GLY A 153 32.31 6.64 -2.03
C GLY A 153 33.43 6.80 -0.99
N GLY A 154 34.58 7.41 -1.35
CA GLY A 154 35.76 7.54 -0.50
C GLY A 154 36.02 8.96 0.02
N PHE A 155 34.97 9.74 0.31
CA PHE A 155 35.06 11.13 0.80
C PHE A 155 35.92 12.07 -0.08
N GLY A 156 35.90 11.91 -1.42
CA GLY A 156 36.63 12.78 -2.34
C GLY A 156 38.09 12.41 -2.58
N LEU A 157 38.61 11.32 -2.00
CA LEU A 157 39.99 10.87 -2.21
C LEU A 157 40.31 10.59 -3.69
N GLY A 158 39.35 10.01 -4.43
CA GLY A 158 39.53 9.71 -5.87
C GLY A 158 39.80 10.96 -6.70
N PHE A 159 39.18 12.08 -6.33
CA PHE A 159 39.38 13.37 -7.00
C PHE A 159 40.77 13.94 -6.73
N LEU A 160 41.25 13.86 -5.49
CA LEU A 160 42.61 14.30 -5.13
C LEU A 160 43.69 13.46 -5.84
N ILE A 161 43.50 12.14 -5.90
CA ILE A 161 44.40 11.23 -6.63
C ILE A 161 44.41 11.58 -8.12
N TYR A 162 43.24 11.87 -8.70
CA TYR A 162 43.15 12.26 -10.11
C TYR A 162 43.95 13.54 -10.40
N ILE A 163 43.82 14.58 -9.56
CA ILE A 163 44.57 15.83 -9.70
C ILE A 163 46.08 15.59 -9.56
N LEU A 164 46.49 14.78 -8.58
CA LEU A 164 47.89 14.45 -8.37
C LEU A 164 48.49 13.74 -9.60
N LEU A 165 47.80 12.73 -10.12
CA LEU A 165 48.22 12.00 -11.33
C LEU A 165 48.21 12.88 -12.57
N TRP A 166 47.27 13.82 -12.66
CA TRP A 166 47.21 14.78 -13.75
C TRP A 166 48.43 15.73 -13.77
N MET A 167 48.91 16.12 -12.58
CA MET A 167 50.11 16.96 -12.43
C MET A 167 51.42 16.20 -12.69
N ILE A 168 51.50 14.93 -12.27
CA ILE A 168 52.73 14.12 -12.34
C ILE A 168 52.92 13.47 -13.72
N LEU A 169 51.85 13.03 -14.39
CA LEU A 169 51.97 12.25 -15.62
C LEU A 169 52.21 13.13 -16.86
N PRO A 170 53.26 12.85 -17.66
CA PRO A 170 53.49 13.56 -18.90
C PRO A 170 52.43 13.20 -19.96
N ALA A 171 51.99 14.20 -20.73
CA ALA A 171 51.04 14.01 -21.83
C ALA A 171 51.73 13.39 -23.05
N ARG A 172 51.09 12.38 -23.65
CA ARG A 172 51.44 11.82 -24.96
C ARG A 172 50.18 11.40 -25.70
N ASP A 173 50.18 11.52 -27.02
CA ASP A 173 49.19 10.82 -27.86
C ASP A 173 49.60 9.35 -27.88
N ILE A 174 48.73 8.50 -27.34
CA ILE A 174 48.88 7.04 -27.28
C ILE A 174 47.86 6.40 -28.21
N ASP A 175 48.14 5.17 -28.65
CA ASP A 175 47.21 4.41 -29.47
C ASP A 175 45.89 4.19 -28.71
N GLY A 176 44.77 4.37 -29.40
CA GLY A 176 43.44 4.15 -28.82
C GLY A 176 43.26 2.69 -28.38
N TYR A 177 42.39 2.46 -27.40
CA TYR A 177 42.04 1.11 -26.97
C TYR A 177 41.34 0.35 -28.11
N THR A 178 41.96 -0.71 -28.64
CA THR A 178 41.47 -1.46 -29.81
C THR A 178 40.50 -2.61 -29.46
N GLY A 179 39.67 -2.42 -28.43
CA GLY A 179 38.77 -3.45 -27.92
C GLY A 179 37.34 -2.95 -27.74
N LYS A 180 36.49 -3.84 -27.20
CA LYS A 180 35.10 -3.52 -26.91
C LYS A 180 34.99 -2.37 -25.90
N ARG A 181 34.31 -1.28 -26.26
CA ARG A 181 34.29 -0.04 -25.48
C ARG A 181 32.88 0.35 -25.05
N LEU A 182 32.71 0.83 -23.82
CA LEU A 182 31.41 1.17 -23.26
C LEU A 182 31.00 2.60 -23.64
N TYR A 183 29.92 2.70 -24.41
CA TYR A 183 29.30 3.96 -24.84
C TYR A 183 27.86 4.07 -24.32
N ARG A 184 27.28 5.28 -24.35
CA ARG A 184 25.83 5.51 -24.24
C ARG A 184 25.22 5.36 -25.64
N ASN A 185 24.16 4.58 -25.75
CA ASN A 185 23.50 4.34 -27.04
C ASN A 185 22.33 5.33 -27.23
N PRO A 186 22.41 6.28 -28.19
CA PRO A 186 21.33 7.24 -28.44
C PRO A 186 20.10 6.61 -29.12
N ASP A 187 20.26 5.52 -29.88
CA ASP A 187 19.17 4.90 -30.64
C ASP A 187 18.16 4.18 -29.73
N ASP A 188 18.60 3.73 -28.54
CA ASP A 188 17.77 3.06 -27.54
C ASP A 188 17.67 3.87 -26.22
N ARG A 189 17.60 5.20 -26.34
CA ARG A 189 17.55 6.12 -25.20
C ARG A 189 16.14 6.22 -24.60
N VAL A 190 16.06 6.10 -23.27
CA VAL A 190 14.90 6.55 -22.47
C VAL A 190 15.29 7.79 -21.67
N ILE A 191 16.40 7.69 -20.92
CA ILE A 191 17.05 8.81 -20.24
C ILE A 191 18.55 8.70 -20.55
N GLY A 192 19.11 9.60 -21.34
CA GLY A 192 20.58 9.68 -21.53
C GLY A 192 21.29 8.44 -22.14
N GLY A 193 20.59 7.42 -22.64
CA GLY A 193 21.21 6.30 -23.39
C GLY A 193 22.05 5.30 -22.57
N VAL A 194 22.16 5.46 -21.25
CA VAL A 194 23.05 4.65 -20.39
C VAL A 194 22.65 3.17 -20.38
N ALA A 195 21.38 2.87 -20.15
CA ALA A 195 20.88 1.49 -20.11
C ALA A 195 21.01 0.80 -21.48
N GLY A 196 20.77 1.53 -22.58
CA GLY A 196 20.95 1.03 -23.94
C GLY A 196 22.42 0.72 -24.24
N GLY A 197 23.32 1.60 -23.81
CA GLY A 197 24.77 1.44 -23.91
C GLY A 197 25.31 0.21 -23.17
N LEU A 198 24.97 0.08 -21.89
CA LEU A 198 25.29 -1.10 -21.07
C LEU A 198 24.73 -2.38 -21.68
N SER A 199 23.55 -2.31 -22.32
CA SER A 199 22.91 -3.49 -22.91
C SER A 199 23.65 -4.00 -24.13
N ALA A 200 24.13 -3.10 -24.99
CA ALA A 200 24.97 -3.44 -26.13
C ALA A 200 26.34 -3.98 -25.67
N TYR A 201 26.92 -3.38 -24.64
CA TYR A 201 28.21 -3.80 -24.09
C TYR A 201 28.16 -5.19 -23.43
N PHE A 202 27.10 -5.50 -22.69
CA PHE A 202 26.96 -6.80 -22.01
C PHE A 202 26.19 -7.85 -22.81
N ASN A 203 25.76 -7.54 -24.04
CA ASN A 203 24.86 -8.39 -24.84
C ASN A 203 23.59 -8.80 -24.07
N MET A 204 22.98 -7.84 -23.37
CA MET A 204 21.77 -8.01 -22.58
C MET A 204 20.60 -7.26 -23.22
N LYS A 205 19.36 -7.61 -22.87
CA LYS A 205 18.19 -6.81 -23.25
C LYS A 205 18.18 -5.48 -22.48
N ALA A 206 17.99 -4.37 -23.19
CA ALA A 206 17.93 -3.04 -22.58
C ALA A 206 16.82 -2.90 -21.52
N SER A 207 15.69 -3.60 -21.70
CA SER A 207 14.61 -3.63 -20.70
C SER A 207 15.04 -4.23 -19.36
N THR A 208 15.93 -5.23 -19.38
CA THR A 208 16.48 -5.83 -18.15
C THR A 208 17.32 -4.83 -17.37
N LEU A 209 18.20 -4.10 -18.06
CA LEU A 209 19.02 -3.05 -17.45
C LEU A 209 18.17 -1.89 -16.92
N ARG A 210 17.12 -1.49 -17.65
CA ARG A 210 16.15 -0.48 -17.17
C ARG A 210 15.46 -0.94 -15.89
N LEU A 211 15.06 -2.21 -15.82
CA LEU A 211 14.42 -2.77 -14.63
C LEU A 211 15.38 -2.85 -13.44
N ILE A 212 16.67 -3.15 -13.66
CA ILE A 212 17.70 -3.14 -12.61
C ILE A 212 17.83 -1.74 -11.99
N PHE A 213 17.89 -0.68 -12.79
CA PHE A 213 17.95 0.69 -12.28
C PHE A 213 16.64 1.17 -11.65
N ALA A 214 15.48 0.70 -12.14
CA ALA A 214 14.17 1.09 -11.62
C ALA A 214 13.74 0.31 -10.36
N ALA A 215 14.20 -0.93 -10.18
CA ALA A 215 13.75 -1.82 -9.12
C ALA A 215 13.92 -1.26 -7.71
N PRO A 216 15.04 -0.62 -7.32
CA PRO A 216 15.17 -0.01 -5.99
C PRO A 216 14.21 1.14 -5.73
N ILE A 217 13.84 1.91 -6.76
CA ILE A 217 12.87 3.01 -6.66
C ILE A 217 11.47 2.43 -6.45
N VAL A 218 11.08 1.43 -7.25
CA VAL A 218 9.80 0.73 -7.12
C VAL A 218 9.69 0.03 -5.76
N LEU A 219 10.77 -0.62 -5.32
CA LEU A 219 10.86 -1.29 -4.02
C LEU A 219 10.80 -0.29 -2.85
N SER A 220 11.43 0.87 -2.99
CA SER A 220 11.35 1.94 -2.00
C SER A 220 9.94 2.49 -1.88
N ILE A 221 9.23 2.73 -2.99
CA ILE A 221 7.83 3.19 -2.97
C ILE A 221 6.93 2.12 -2.30
N LEU A 222 7.19 0.85 -2.59
CA LEU A 222 6.51 -0.28 -1.97
C LEU A 222 6.71 -0.34 -0.45
N PHE A 223 7.95 -0.22 0.02
CA PHE A 223 8.25 -0.26 1.44
C PHE A 223 7.81 1.01 2.18
N SER A 224 7.91 2.19 1.58
CA SER A 224 7.35 3.41 2.16
C SER A 224 5.83 3.32 2.35
N PHE A 225 5.12 2.68 1.40
CA PHE A 225 3.69 2.41 1.56
C PHE A 225 3.42 1.41 2.71
N LEU A 226 4.28 0.40 2.88
CA LEU A 226 4.17 -0.58 3.97
C LEU A 226 4.48 0.04 5.34
N ASP A 227 5.55 0.83 5.42
CA ASP A 227 6.01 1.49 6.64
C ASP A 227 5.02 2.55 7.12
N GLY A 228 4.41 3.31 6.20
CA GLY A 228 3.30 4.22 6.55
C GLY A 228 2.07 3.48 7.11
N LEU A 229 1.93 2.19 6.81
CA LEU A 229 0.87 1.33 7.34
C LEU A 229 1.24 0.69 8.70
N THR A 230 2.52 0.63 9.05
CA THR A 230 2.99 0.16 10.37
C THR A 230 3.29 1.37 11.23
N TRP A 231 2.40 1.65 12.20
CA TRP A 231 2.21 2.93 12.90
C TRP A 231 3.36 3.42 13.80
N ARG A 232 4.61 3.01 13.54
CA ARG A 232 5.78 3.31 14.36
C ARG A 232 6.48 4.61 13.95
N ASN A 233 6.38 5.02 12.68
CA ASN A 233 6.99 6.25 12.15
C ASN A 233 5.98 6.93 11.19
N GLY A 234 5.85 8.26 11.23
CA GLY A 234 4.84 9.01 10.47
C GLY A 234 4.76 8.69 8.98
N PHE A 235 3.62 9.00 8.36
CA PHE A 235 3.32 8.79 6.93
C PHE A 235 4.24 9.62 6.01
N ASP A 236 5.48 9.17 5.82
CA ASP A 236 6.38 9.75 4.82
C ASP A 236 6.10 9.09 3.46
N PHE A 237 5.18 9.69 2.69
CA PHE A 237 4.83 9.26 1.34
C PHE A 237 5.98 9.42 0.32
N PHE A 238 7.04 10.12 0.69
CA PHE A 238 8.19 10.31 -0.18
C PHE A 238 9.19 9.16 -0.03
N PRO A 239 9.51 8.40 -1.10
CA PRO A 239 10.66 7.51 -1.07
C PRO A 239 11.88 8.34 -0.66
N ASN A 240 12.68 7.82 0.28
CA ASN A 240 13.95 8.43 0.67
C ASN A 240 14.92 8.36 -0.53
N ILE A 241 14.78 9.28 -1.48
CA ILE A 241 15.64 9.40 -2.67
C ILE A 241 16.96 10.12 -2.30
N ILE A 242 17.12 10.56 -1.04
CA ILE A 242 18.29 11.27 -0.53
C ILE A 242 19.47 10.29 -0.33
N PHE A 243 20.70 10.82 -0.44
CA PHE A 243 21.98 10.13 -0.21
C PHE A 243 21.94 9.16 0.98
N GLY A 244 22.29 7.88 0.75
CA GLY A 244 22.39 6.84 1.78
C GLY A 244 21.39 5.68 1.65
N SER A 245 20.37 5.79 0.79
CA SER A 245 19.42 4.71 0.50
C SER A 245 19.81 3.88 -0.73
N LEU A 246 19.27 2.66 -0.85
CA LEU A 246 19.46 1.81 -2.04
C LEU A 246 18.94 2.49 -3.32
N SER A 247 17.81 3.21 -3.23
CA SER A 247 17.25 3.98 -4.35
C SER A 247 18.13 5.17 -4.75
N GLY A 248 18.61 5.95 -3.78
CA GLY A 248 19.54 7.04 -4.02
C GLY A 248 20.86 6.56 -4.63
N THR A 249 21.37 5.41 -4.17
CA THR A 249 22.62 4.82 -4.69
C THR A 249 22.52 4.43 -6.16
N PHE A 250 21.43 3.80 -6.58
CA PHE A 250 21.22 3.42 -7.99
C PHE A 250 20.95 4.63 -8.88
N MET A 251 20.27 5.66 -8.38
CA MET A 251 20.06 6.92 -9.09
C MET A 251 21.38 7.66 -9.32
N LEU A 252 22.22 7.78 -8.28
CA LEU A 252 23.54 8.37 -8.38
C LEU A 252 24.45 7.58 -9.32
N ALA A 253 24.44 6.25 -9.24
CA ALA A 253 25.18 5.40 -10.16
C ALA A 253 24.77 5.64 -11.62
N TYR A 254 23.47 5.80 -11.88
CA TYR A 254 22.96 6.12 -13.21
C TYR A 254 23.44 7.48 -13.71
N ILE A 255 23.40 8.52 -12.87
CA ILE A 255 23.87 9.87 -13.20
C ILE A 255 25.38 9.87 -13.45
N ILE A 256 26.15 9.15 -12.63
CA ILE A 256 27.60 9.01 -12.81
C ILE A 256 27.91 8.36 -14.15
N LEU A 257 27.24 7.25 -14.48
CA LEU A 257 27.38 6.60 -15.79
C LEU A 257 26.96 7.53 -16.93
N TRP A 258 25.93 8.34 -16.72
CA TRP A 258 25.47 9.31 -17.70
C TRP A 258 26.50 10.41 -18.00
N ILE A 259 27.27 10.83 -16.99
CA ILE A 259 28.34 11.84 -17.13
C ILE A 259 29.62 11.23 -17.72
N VAL A 260 29.99 10.04 -17.26
CA VAL A 260 31.29 9.40 -17.56
C VAL A 260 31.35 8.81 -18.97
N LEU A 261 30.23 8.25 -19.44
CA LEU A 261 30.20 7.53 -20.71
C LEU A 261 30.03 8.51 -21.88
N PRO A 262 30.82 8.39 -22.96
CA PRO A 262 30.57 9.15 -24.19
C PRO A 262 29.32 8.62 -24.93
N GLU A 263 28.70 9.44 -25.76
CA GLU A 263 27.60 9.02 -26.65
C GLU A 263 28.17 8.42 -27.95
N ALA A 264 27.62 7.27 -28.38
CA ALA A 264 27.97 6.65 -29.67
C ALA A 264 27.17 7.32 -30.80
N ASN A 265 27.74 8.35 -31.38
CA ASN A 265 27.14 9.12 -32.47
C ASN A 265 27.40 8.46 -33.84
N GLY A 266 28.57 7.83 -33.99
CA GLY A 266 28.97 7.18 -35.25
C GLY A 266 28.53 5.71 -35.35
N PRO A 267 28.29 5.18 -36.56
CA PRO A 267 28.13 3.74 -36.81
C PRO A 267 29.32 2.93 -36.28
N TYR A 268 30.52 3.50 -36.40
CA TYR A 268 31.76 2.96 -35.86
C TYR A 268 31.69 2.70 -34.34
N GLU A 269 31.37 3.71 -33.55
CA GLU A 269 31.30 3.62 -32.08
C GLU A 269 30.21 2.62 -31.64
N LYS A 270 29.14 2.51 -32.45
CA LYS A 270 28.07 1.52 -32.24
C LYS A 270 28.52 0.08 -32.51
N MET A 271 29.47 -0.14 -33.42
CA MET A 271 30.10 -1.45 -33.64
C MET A 271 31.13 -1.77 -32.55
N GLU A 272 31.93 -0.78 -32.14
CA GLU A 272 32.88 -0.91 -31.02
C GLU A 272 32.19 -1.32 -29.71
N MET A 273 31.01 -0.76 -29.41
CA MET A 273 30.27 -1.14 -28.19
C MET A 273 29.72 -2.57 -28.23
N ARG A 274 29.53 -3.15 -29.41
CA ARG A 274 29.09 -4.55 -29.57
C ARG A 274 30.27 -5.52 -29.63
N GLY A 275 31.47 -5.02 -29.95
CA GLY A 275 32.68 -5.83 -30.16
C GLY A 275 32.71 -6.47 -31.55
N GLU A 276 32.01 -5.86 -32.51
CA GLU A 276 32.01 -6.28 -33.91
C GLU A 276 33.30 -5.80 -34.60
N LYS A 277 33.80 -6.56 -35.57
CA LYS A 277 34.93 -6.11 -36.41
C LYS A 277 34.44 -5.02 -37.34
N VAL A 278 35.24 -3.96 -37.50
CA VAL A 278 34.89 -2.81 -38.34
C VAL A 278 35.55 -3.01 -39.70
N ASP A 279 34.89 -3.82 -40.53
CA ASP A 279 35.24 -4.06 -41.93
C ASP A 279 34.09 -3.62 -42.85
N VAL A 280 34.39 -3.57 -44.15
CA VAL A 280 33.46 -3.11 -45.19
C VAL A 280 32.16 -3.93 -45.23
N ASN A 281 32.20 -5.22 -44.92
CA ASN A 281 31.01 -6.10 -44.91
C ASN A 281 30.09 -5.81 -43.73
N THR A 282 30.66 -5.57 -42.55
CA THR A 282 29.91 -5.25 -41.34
C THR A 282 29.27 -3.85 -41.45
N ILE A 283 29.94 -2.90 -42.11
CA ILE A 283 29.37 -1.58 -42.44
C ILE A 283 28.18 -1.75 -43.41
N ARG A 284 28.33 -2.51 -44.50
CA ARG A 284 27.25 -2.80 -45.45
C ARG A 284 26.03 -3.42 -44.73
N GLN A 285 26.25 -4.43 -43.89
CA GLN A 285 25.17 -5.11 -43.18
C GLN A 285 24.42 -4.17 -42.21
N ASN A 286 25.15 -3.34 -41.45
CA ASN A 286 24.56 -2.38 -40.53
C ASN A 286 23.73 -1.30 -41.25
N VAL A 287 24.18 -0.80 -42.41
CA VAL A 287 23.42 0.19 -43.20
C VAL A 287 22.17 -0.45 -43.80
N LYS A 288 22.26 -1.68 -44.29
CA LYS A 288 21.11 -2.44 -44.83
C LYS A 288 20.04 -2.69 -43.78
N ASP A 289 20.44 -3.10 -42.57
CA ASP A 289 19.54 -3.31 -41.43
C ASP A 289 18.93 -1.99 -40.91
N GLY A 290 19.71 -0.90 -40.96
CA GLY A 290 19.28 0.45 -40.61
C GLY A 290 18.23 1.03 -41.58
N MET A 291 18.46 0.94 -42.88
CA MET A 291 17.55 1.46 -43.91
C MET A 291 16.22 0.70 -43.96
N GLY A 292 16.25 -0.64 -43.87
CA GLY A 292 15.03 -1.46 -43.86
C GLY A 292 14.12 -1.11 -42.68
N SER A 293 14.69 -0.97 -41.48
CA SER A 293 13.91 -0.72 -40.27
C SER A 293 13.34 0.70 -40.13
N VAL A 294 14.00 1.72 -40.71
CA VAL A 294 13.55 3.12 -40.63
C VAL A 294 12.46 3.42 -41.66
N LYS A 295 12.60 2.91 -42.89
CA LYS A 295 11.60 3.10 -43.95
C LYS A 295 10.27 2.42 -43.60
N ASP A 296 10.33 1.21 -43.04
CA ASP A 296 9.16 0.46 -42.58
C ASP A 296 8.48 1.13 -41.36
N ARG A 297 9.26 1.74 -40.46
CA ARG A 297 8.73 2.47 -39.29
C ARG A 297 8.08 3.81 -39.66
N VAL A 298 8.64 4.53 -40.63
CA VAL A 298 8.13 5.86 -41.03
C VAL A 298 6.89 5.74 -41.91
N GLN A 299 6.83 4.76 -42.82
CA GLN A 299 5.63 4.51 -43.61
C GLN A 299 4.48 3.99 -42.74
N GLY A 300 4.75 3.03 -41.84
CA GLY A 300 3.74 2.52 -40.90
C GLY A 300 3.20 3.61 -39.96
N TRP A 301 4.06 4.48 -39.45
CA TRP A 301 3.64 5.55 -38.53
C TRP A 301 2.85 6.67 -39.22
N SER A 302 3.20 7.06 -40.46
CA SER A 302 2.48 8.13 -41.16
C SER A 302 1.10 7.70 -41.66
N GLU A 303 0.95 6.44 -42.10
CA GLU A 303 -0.33 5.86 -42.47
C GLU A 303 -1.21 5.63 -41.23
N GLU A 304 -0.65 5.08 -40.14
CA GLU A 304 -1.40 4.89 -38.87
C GLU A 304 -1.88 6.19 -38.24
N VAL A 305 -1.12 7.29 -38.34
CA VAL A 305 -1.52 8.59 -37.75
C VAL A 305 -2.62 9.26 -38.59
N LYS A 306 -2.54 9.17 -39.92
CA LYS A 306 -3.53 9.75 -40.83
C LYS A 306 -4.85 8.98 -40.79
N GLU A 307 -4.78 7.65 -40.67
CA GLU A 307 -5.94 6.77 -40.57
C GLU A 307 -6.55 6.79 -39.15
N SER A 308 -5.74 6.88 -38.09
CA SER A 308 -6.23 6.97 -36.70
C SER A 308 -6.89 8.31 -36.40
N ALA A 309 -6.41 9.43 -36.93
CA ALA A 309 -7.04 10.74 -36.67
C ALA A 309 -8.46 10.83 -37.28
N GLN A 310 -8.68 10.24 -38.45
CA GLN A 310 -9.98 10.23 -39.14
C GLN A 310 -10.89 9.10 -38.65
N ASN A 311 -10.34 7.94 -38.28
CA ASN A 311 -11.12 6.83 -37.72
C ASN A 311 -11.44 6.99 -36.23
N LEU A 312 -10.65 7.70 -35.42
CA LEU A 312 -10.95 7.90 -33.98
C LEU A 312 -12.21 8.73 -33.77
N GLY A 313 -12.41 9.77 -34.60
CA GLY A 313 -13.61 10.62 -34.54
C GLY A 313 -14.90 9.88 -34.92
N ASN A 314 -14.85 9.05 -35.97
CA ASN A 314 -16.02 8.30 -36.45
C ASN A 314 -16.24 6.98 -35.69
N ARG A 315 -15.17 6.28 -35.28
CA ARG A 315 -15.25 5.05 -34.49
C ARG A 315 -15.51 5.31 -33.01
N ALA A 316 -15.19 6.46 -32.42
CA ALA A 316 -15.63 6.74 -31.04
C ALA A 316 -17.16 6.79 -30.92
N ARG A 317 -17.83 7.27 -31.98
CA ARG A 317 -19.30 7.34 -32.08
C ARG A 317 -19.94 5.98 -32.37
N GLU A 318 -19.23 5.11 -33.09
CA GLU A 318 -19.70 3.76 -33.47
C GLU A 318 -19.29 2.65 -32.44
N PHE A 319 -18.18 2.83 -31.73
CA PHE A 319 -17.67 1.93 -30.69
C PHE A 319 -18.54 1.96 -29.43
N ALA A 320 -19.10 3.13 -29.09
CA ALA A 320 -20.08 3.26 -28.01
C ALA A 320 -21.36 2.47 -28.29
N ASN A 321 -21.78 2.37 -29.55
CA ASN A 321 -23.10 1.82 -29.91
C ASN A 321 -23.07 0.36 -30.42
N THR A 322 -21.96 -0.11 -31.00
CA THR A 322 -21.91 -1.45 -31.62
C THR A 322 -20.75 -2.33 -31.13
N ARG A 323 -19.53 -1.78 -30.98
CA ARG A 323 -18.33 -2.58 -30.65
C ARG A 323 -17.97 -2.73 -29.17
N GLY A 324 -18.50 -1.91 -28.26
CA GLY A 324 -18.29 -2.12 -26.81
C GLY A 324 -18.81 -3.49 -26.32
N LYS A 325 -19.86 -4.00 -26.97
CA LYS A 325 -20.46 -5.32 -26.66
C LYS A 325 -19.71 -6.51 -27.29
N THR A 326 -19.08 -6.33 -28.45
CA THR A 326 -18.25 -7.38 -29.11
C THR A 326 -16.79 -7.36 -28.66
N PHE A 327 -16.27 -6.21 -28.21
CA PHE A 327 -14.95 -6.10 -27.57
C PHE A 327 -14.89 -6.90 -26.26
N ALA A 328 -15.98 -6.95 -25.48
CA ALA A 328 -16.09 -7.85 -24.32
C ALA A 328 -16.03 -9.34 -24.73
N ALA A 329 -16.48 -9.69 -25.94
CA ALA A 329 -16.42 -11.05 -26.47
C ALA A 329 -15.03 -11.41 -27.04
N GLU A 330 -14.36 -10.47 -27.73
CA GLU A 330 -13.01 -10.66 -28.30
C GLU A 330 -11.88 -10.62 -27.26
N VAL A 331 -12.04 -9.88 -26.16
CA VAL A 331 -11.13 -9.99 -25.00
C VAL A 331 -11.22 -11.40 -24.38
N GLY A 332 -12.37 -12.06 -24.50
CA GLY A 332 -12.57 -13.47 -24.18
C GLY A 332 -11.84 -14.44 -25.13
N GLU A 333 -11.69 -14.07 -26.41
CA GLU A 333 -11.04 -14.90 -27.44
C GLU A 333 -9.51 -14.69 -27.54
N THR A 334 -9.03 -13.47 -27.29
CA THR A 334 -7.60 -13.12 -27.32
C THR A 334 -6.83 -13.75 -26.15
N ALA A 335 -7.54 -14.14 -25.07
CA ALA A 335 -6.98 -14.96 -24.01
C ALA A 335 -6.64 -16.41 -24.47
N ARG A 336 -7.12 -16.86 -25.64
CA ARG A 336 -6.94 -18.23 -26.16
C ARG A 336 -5.85 -18.39 -27.21
N ARG A 337 -5.41 -17.36 -27.94
CA ARG A 337 -4.42 -17.54 -29.03
C ARG A 337 -3.01 -17.11 -28.66
N ARG A 338 -2.09 -18.06 -28.84
CA ARG A 338 -0.66 -18.05 -28.54
C ARG A 338 0.04 -17.58 -29.81
N GLY A 339 0.43 -16.31 -29.92
CA GLY A 339 1.10 -15.76 -31.12
C GLY A 339 1.99 -14.57 -30.78
N GLY A 340 3.26 -14.65 -31.16
CA GLY A 340 4.32 -13.71 -30.82
C GLY A 340 4.26 -12.42 -31.64
N GLY A 341 4.24 -11.28 -30.95
CA GLY A 341 4.31 -9.94 -31.53
C GLY A 341 4.48 -8.89 -30.43
N ILE A 342 4.82 -7.65 -30.79
CA ILE A 342 5.06 -6.53 -29.85
C ILE A 342 3.84 -6.28 -28.95
N GLY A 343 2.62 -6.45 -29.45
CA GLY A 343 1.39 -6.40 -28.66
C GLY A 343 1.28 -7.49 -27.59
N HIS A 344 1.81 -8.70 -27.84
CA HIS A 344 1.94 -9.74 -26.82
C HIS A 344 2.96 -9.34 -25.75
N ALA A 345 4.08 -8.72 -26.13
CA ALA A 345 5.08 -8.25 -25.19
C ALA A 345 4.54 -7.13 -24.28
N ILE A 346 3.87 -6.13 -24.87
CA ILE A 346 3.20 -5.05 -24.12
C ILE A 346 2.11 -5.61 -23.20
N GLY A 347 1.25 -6.49 -23.73
CA GLY A 347 0.20 -7.14 -22.93
C GLY A 347 0.75 -8.01 -21.80
N VAL A 348 1.89 -8.68 -22.00
CA VAL A 348 2.58 -9.46 -20.95
C VAL A 348 3.16 -8.54 -19.89
N ILE A 349 3.80 -7.42 -20.27
CA ILE A 349 4.37 -6.44 -19.32
C ILE A 349 3.26 -5.79 -18.48
N PHE A 350 2.19 -5.30 -19.11
CA PHE A 350 1.03 -4.74 -18.40
C PHE A 350 0.41 -5.76 -17.44
N LYS A 351 0.29 -7.02 -17.87
CA LYS A 351 -0.23 -8.11 -17.05
C LYS A 351 0.66 -8.37 -15.83
N VAL A 352 1.99 -8.41 -16.00
CA VAL A 352 2.95 -8.60 -14.90
C VAL A 352 2.88 -7.42 -13.93
N PHE A 353 2.85 -6.19 -14.44
CA PHE A 353 2.73 -4.98 -13.63
C PHE A 353 1.43 -4.93 -12.82
N PHE A 354 0.29 -5.24 -13.46
CA PHE A 354 -1.01 -5.29 -12.78
C PHE A 354 -1.03 -6.33 -11.66
N PHE A 355 -0.52 -7.55 -11.90
CA PHE A 355 -0.47 -8.58 -10.87
C PHE A 355 0.51 -8.26 -9.74
N PHE A 356 1.60 -7.55 -10.03
CA PHE A 356 2.52 -7.06 -9.02
C PHE A 356 1.83 -6.07 -8.07
N ILE A 357 1.15 -5.04 -8.61
CA ILE A 357 0.40 -4.06 -7.80
C ILE A 357 -0.71 -4.74 -7.00
N ALA A 358 -1.51 -5.60 -7.66
CA ALA A 358 -2.58 -6.32 -7.01
C ALA A 358 -2.06 -7.24 -5.87
N GLY A 359 -0.94 -7.92 -6.09
CA GLY A 359 -0.29 -8.75 -5.09
C GLY A 359 0.23 -7.95 -3.90
N THR A 360 0.84 -6.79 -4.14
CA THR A 360 1.27 -5.86 -3.10
C THR A 360 0.11 -5.39 -2.24
N ILE A 361 -0.97 -4.86 -2.86
CA ILE A 361 -2.13 -4.35 -2.13
C ILE A 361 -2.73 -5.45 -1.25
N ALA A 362 -2.89 -6.65 -1.81
CA ALA A 362 -3.45 -7.77 -1.08
C ALA A 362 -2.55 -8.23 0.09
N PHE A 363 -1.23 -8.24 -0.10
CA PHE A 363 -0.28 -8.56 0.95
C PHE A 363 -0.27 -7.51 2.07
N SER A 364 -0.30 -6.21 1.73
CA SER A 364 -0.39 -5.12 2.70
C SER A 364 -1.68 -5.20 3.51
N LEU A 365 -2.83 -5.44 2.86
CA LEU A 365 -4.10 -5.66 3.55
C LEU A 365 -4.05 -6.88 4.47
N PHE A 366 -3.34 -7.94 4.08
CA PHE A 366 -3.21 -9.15 4.88
C PHE A 366 -2.38 -8.89 6.13
N VAL A 367 -1.23 -8.24 5.98
CA VAL A 367 -0.37 -7.85 7.11
C VAL A 367 -1.11 -6.90 8.05
N ALA A 368 -1.84 -5.93 7.52
CA ALA A 368 -2.66 -5.00 8.32
C ALA A 368 -3.71 -5.74 9.15
N LEU A 369 -4.43 -6.68 8.52
CA LEU A 369 -5.44 -7.49 9.19
C LEU A 369 -4.83 -8.36 10.29
N ILE A 370 -3.68 -8.99 10.02
CA ILE A 370 -2.93 -9.78 11.01
C ILE A 370 -2.40 -8.90 12.15
N ALA A 371 -1.89 -7.70 11.87
CA ALA A 371 -1.43 -6.78 12.89
C ALA A 371 -2.60 -6.30 13.79
N LEU A 372 -3.75 -5.97 13.21
CA LEU A 372 -4.96 -5.62 13.96
C LEU A 372 -5.45 -6.78 14.82
N LEU A 373 -5.37 -8.00 14.30
CA LEU A 373 -5.71 -9.22 15.02
C LEU A 373 -4.81 -9.46 16.22
N PHE A 374 -3.51 -9.60 15.99
CA PHE A 374 -2.57 -10.10 16.99
C PHE A 374 -1.94 -9.00 17.83
N GLY A 375 -1.90 -7.76 17.35
CA GLY A 375 -1.32 -6.61 18.05
C GLY A 375 -2.33 -5.66 18.70
N GLY A 376 -3.61 -5.71 18.28
CA GLY A 376 -4.65 -4.80 18.76
C GLY A 376 -5.75 -5.51 19.54
N VAL A 377 -6.75 -6.04 18.82
CA VAL A 377 -8.05 -6.41 19.40
C VAL A 377 -7.99 -7.62 20.34
N ALA A 378 -7.14 -8.62 20.07
CA ALA A 378 -7.12 -9.85 20.88
C ALA A 378 -6.54 -9.67 22.29
N TRP A 379 -5.62 -8.71 22.45
CA TRP A 379 -4.84 -8.52 23.68
C TRP A 379 -5.31 -7.29 24.47
N TRP A 380 -6.35 -6.61 24.00
CA TRP A 380 -6.87 -5.42 24.64
C TRP A 380 -7.84 -5.81 25.78
N PRO A 381 -7.67 -5.31 27.03
CA PRO A 381 -8.59 -5.55 28.15
C PRO A 381 -10.07 -5.33 27.85
N ILE A 382 -10.43 -4.49 26.86
CA ILE A 382 -11.83 -4.29 26.46
C ILE A 382 -12.50 -5.61 26.03
N ASN A 383 -11.71 -6.56 25.51
CA ASN A 383 -12.16 -7.88 25.11
C ASN A 383 -12.85 -8.65 26.24
N ASN A 384 -12.49 -8.37 27.50
CA ASN A 384 -13.11 -8.99 28.69
C ASN A 384 -14.55 -8.49 28.92
N PHE A 385 -14.91 -7.32 28.39
CA PHE A 385 -16.20 -6.68 28.57
C PHE A 385 -17.14 -6.83 27.37
N LEU A 386 -16.65 -7.25 26.20
CA LEU A 386 -17.45 -7.30 24.97
C LEU A 386 -18.36 -8.53 24.88
N TRP A 387 -17.82 -9.72 25.12
CA TRP A 387 -18.48 -11.00 24.80
C TRP A 387 -19.27 -11.56 25.99
N THR A 388 -20.57 -11.77 25.84
CA THR A 388 -21.41 -12.44 26.87
C THR A 388 -21.35 -13.95 26.79
N SER A 389 -20.87 -14.50 25.67
CA SER A 389 -20.76 -15.95 25.47
C SER A 389 -19.51 -16.32 24.69
N LYS A 390 -18.92 -17.47 25.01
CA LYS A 390 -17.81 -18.07 24.25
C LYS A 390 -18.18 -18.28 22.78
N TRP A 391 -19.45 -18.48 22.47
CA TRP A 391 -19.94 -18.59 21.10
C TRP A 391 -19.87 -17.26 20.35
N GLN A 392 -20.16 -16.13 20.99
CA GLN A 392 -19.98 -14.82 20.36
C GLN A 392 -18.51 -14.57 20.01
N GLN A 393 -17.62 -14.87 20.95
CA GLN A 393 -16.19 -14.78 20.72
C GLN A 393 -15.78 -15.69 19.54
N LEU A 394 -16.21 -16.95 19.52
CA LEU A 394 -15.94 -17.88 18.42
C LEU A 394 -16.48 -17.37 17.08
N TYR A 395 -17.70 -16.84 17.04
CA TYR A 395 -18.29 -16.28 15.82
C TYR A 395 -17.59 -15.01 15.36
N ALA A 396 -17.11 -14.16 16.27
CA ALA A 396 -16.30 -12.99 15.94
C ALA A 396 -14.96 -13.39 15.31
N TRP A 397 -14.25 -14.33 15.94
CA TRP A 397 -13.01 -14.88 15.38
C TRP A 397 -13.24 -15.62 14.07
N GLY A 398 -14.30 -16.42 13.98
CA GLY A 398 -14.71 -17.12 12.78
C GLY A 398 -15.04 -16.14 11.64
N THR A 399 -15.76 -15.07 11.93
CA THR A 399 -16.01 -13.99 10.96
C THR A 399 -14.69 -13.39 10.51
N LEU A 400 -13.84 -12.97 11.44
CA LEU A 400 -12.62 -12.29 11.07
C LEU A 400 -11.67 -13.18 10.23
N ILE A 401 -11.49 -14.44 10.62
CA ILE A 401 -10.64 -15.39 9.88
C ILE A 401 -11.29 -15.82 8.56
N PHE A 402 -12.52 -16.31 8.59
CA PHE A 402 -13.14 -16.93 7.42
C PHE A 402 -13.85 -15.96 6.50
N PHE A 403 -14.37 -14.83 7.01
CA PHE A 403 -15.03 -13.81 6.19
C PHE A 403 -14.04 -12.81 5.61
N LEU A 404 -13.02 -12.37 6.37
CA LEU A 404 -12.06 -11.36 5.91
C LEU A 404 -10.74 -11.97 5.37
N CYS A 405 -10.10 -12.89 6.10
CA CYS A 405 -8.81 -13.43 5.65
C CYS A 405 -8.93 -14.37 4.44
N VAL A 406 -9.96 -15.21 4.38
CA VAL A 406 -10.09 -16.23 3.32
C VAL A 406 -10.24 -15.62 1.92
N PRO A 407 -11.11 -14.62 1.65
CA PRO A 407 -11.16 -13.98 0.34
C PRO A 407 -9.83 -13.33 -0.04
N LEU A 408 -9.13 -12.75 0.93
CA LEU A 408 -7.85 -12.09 0.70
C LEU A 408 -6.74 -13.09 0.36
N ILE A 409 -6.63 -14.18 1.13
CA ILE A 409 -5.69 -15.28 0.83
C ILE A 409 -6.06 -15.92 -0.51
N GLY A 410 -7.35 -16.14 -0.77
CA GLY A 410 -7.85 -16.67 -2.04
C GLY A 410 -7.44 -15.78 -3.22
N PHE A 411 -7.53 -14.46 -3.07
CA PHE A 411 -7.07 -13.49 -4.05
C PHE A 411 -5.54 -13.51 -4.23
N ILE A 412 -4.77 -13.54 -3.14
CA ILE A 412 -3.30 -13.67 -3.20
C ILE A 412 -2.90 -14.96 -3.94
N VAL A 413 -3.49 -16.10 -3.57
CA VAL A 413 -3.24 -17.39 -4.23
C VAL A 413 -3.64 -17.34 -5.71
N TRP A 414 -4.75 -16.65 -6.03
CA TRP A 414 -5.18 -16.43 -7.41
C TRP A 414 -4.14 -15.60 -8.20
N VAL A 415 -3.64 -14.49 -7.64
CA VAL A 415 -2.59 -13.66 -8.24
C VAL A 415 -1.31 -14.46 -8.45
N VAL A 416 -0.83 -15.17 -7.41
CA VAL A 416 0.40 -15.98 -7.48
C VAL A 416 0.28 -17.08 -8.54
N ARG A 417 -0.84 -17.81 -8.57
CA ARG A 417 -1.08 -18.84 -9.60
C ARG A 417 -1.11 -18.24 -11.00
N ARG A 418 -1.67 -17.04 -11.14
CA ARG A 418 -1.77 -16.33 -12.40
C ARG A 418 -0.40 -15.84 -12.91
N ILE A 419 0.50 -15.45 -12.00
CA ILE A 419 1.90 -15.13 -12.29
C ILE A 419 2.68 -16.39 -12.69
N MET A 420 2.60 -17.44 -11.87
CA MET A 420 3.34 -18.70 -12.09
C MET A 420 2.82 -19.53 -13.27
N ARG A 421 1.75 -19.08 -13.93
CA ARG A 421 1.04 -19.81 -15.02
C ARG A 421 0.62 -21.23 -14.63
N VAL A 422 0.51 -21.51 -13.32
CA VAL A 422 0.08 -22.81 -12.79
C VAL A 422 -1.42 -22.91 -12.98
N ARG A 423 -1.85 -23.74 -13.93
CA ARG A 423 -3.26 -24.09 -14.12
C ARG A 423 -3.57 -25.34 -13.32
N SER A 424 -4.40 -25.22 -12.29
CA SER A 424 -4.97 -26.41 -11.66
C SER A 424 -6.14 -26.91 -12.48
N ARG A 425 -6.11 -28.18 -12.88
CA ARG A 425 -7.17 -28.84 -13.66
C ARG A 425 -8.38 -29.19 -12.80
N ARG A 426 -8.23 -29.25 -11.47
CA ARG A 426 -9.29 -29.57 -10.52
C ARG A 426 -9.65 -28.33 -9.70
N SER A 427 -10.94 -27.99 -9.68
CA SER A 427 -11.47 -26.83 -8.97
C SER A 427 -11.52 -26.98 -7.44
N TYR A 428 -10.89 -28.02 -6.87
CA TYR A 428 -10.95 -28.32 -5.43
C TYR A 428 -10.55 -27.12 -4.58
N LEU A 429 -9.48 -26.40 -4.95
CA LEU A 429 -9.06 -25.23 -4.16
C LEU A 429 -10.10 -24.09 -4.18
N GLY A 430 -10.82 -23.92 -5.29
CA GLY A 430 -11.89 -22.94 -5.37
C GLY A 430 -13.06 -23.30 -4.47
N TRP A 431 -13.45 -24.58 -4.49
CA TRP A 431 -14.49 -25.12 -3.60
C TRP A 431 -14.09 -25.06 -2.12
N THR A 432 -12.83 -25.32 -1.78
CA THR A 432 -12.36 -25.18 -0.38
C THR A 432 -12.42 -23.72 0.07
N PHE A 433 -11.96 -22.76 -0.74
CA PHE A 433 -12.07 -21.34 -0.37
C PHE A 433 -13.52 -20.87 -0.31
N GLY A 434 -14.37 -21.32 -1.23
CA GLY A 434 -15.80 -21.04 -1.19
C GLY A 434 -16.45 -21.58 0.08
N PHE A 435 -16.19 -22.84 0.43
CA PHE A 435 -16.70 -23.46 1.65
C PHE A 435 -16.22 -22.73 2.91
N LEU A 436 -14.92 -22.44 3.00
CA LEU A 436 -14.38 -21.67 4.12
C LEU A 436 -15.03 -20.28 4.21
N TRP A 437 -15.22 -19.58 3.09
CA TRP A 437 -15.87 -18.27 3.10
C TRP A 437 -17.35 -18.34 3.50
N THR A 438 -18.06 -19.41 3.13
CA THR A 438 -19.43 -19.64 3.60
C THR A 438 -19.51 -19.86 5.10
N ILE A 439 -18.51 -20.52 5.72
CA ILE A 439 -18.41 -20.59 7.20
C ILE A 439 -18.27 -19.18 7.77
N GLY A 440 -17.50 -18.31 7.12
CA GLY A 440 -17.36 -16.90 7.52
C GLY A 440 -18.68 -16.15 7.51
N TRP A 441 -19.50 -16.31 6.47
CA TRP A 441 -20.85 -15.74 6.42
C TRP A 441 -21.77 -16.28 7.53
N VAL A 442 -21.75 -17.59 7.76
CA VAL A 442 -22.53 -18.22 8.85
C VAL A 442 -22.09 -17.69 10.22
N ALA A 443 -20.78 -17.55 10.44
CA ALA A 443 -20.26 -16.95 11.67
C ALA A 443 -20.71 -15.48 11.81
N ALA A 444 -20.67 -14.69 10.74
CA ALA A 444 -21.08 -13.29 10.76
C ALA A 444 -22.57 -13.11 11.07
N THR A 445 -23.43 -13.95 10.49
CA THR A 445 -24.87 -13.91 10.74
C THR A 445 -25.21 -14.35 12.16
N LEU A 446 -24.58 -15.42 12.66
CA LEU A 446 -24.77 -15.88 14.04
C LEU A 446 -24.24 -14.87 15.06
N LEU A 447 -23.10 -14.24 14.78
CA LEU A 447 -22.57 -13.15 15.60
C LEU A 447 -23.58 -12.01 15.67
N THR A 448 -24.04 -11.53 14.52
CA THR A 448 -24.99 -10.40 14.44
C THR A 448 -26.28 -10.74 15.19
N ALA A 449 -26.86 -11.91 14.95
CA ALA A 449 -28.07 -12.37 15.64
C ALA A 449 -27.86 -12.41 17.17
N SER A 450 -26.70 -12.88 17.62
CA SER A 450 -26.38 -12.94 19.05
C SER A 450 -26.17 -11.55 19.68
N LEU A 451 -25.55 -10.61 18.98
CA LEU A 451 -25.34 -9.24 19.46
C LEU A 451 -26.65 -8.45 19.50
N VAL A 452 -27.51 -8.61 18.49
CA VAL A 452 -28.86 -8.04 18.45
C VAL A 452 -29.70 -8.59 19.60
N ARG A 453 -29.60 -9.90 19.86
CA ARG A 453 -30.31 -10.52 20.99
C ARG A 453 -29.90 -9.91 22.32
N ASP A 454 -28.62 -9.61 22.54
CA ASP A 454 -28.13 -9.03 23.79
C ASP A 454 -28.60 -7.58 24.05
N HIS A 455 -29.09 -6.88 23.03
CA HIS A 455 -29.59 -5.51 23.10
C HIS A 455 -31.11 -5.43 22.91
N ARG A 456 -31.80 -6.55 23.08
CA ARG A 456 -33.23 -6.64 22.80
C ARG A 456 -34.06 -5.92 23.86
N GLU A 457 -33.73 -6.14 25.13
CA GLU A 457 -34.50 -5.64 26.27
C GLU A 457 -33.68 -4.57 27.00
N HIS A 458 -34.34 -3.50 27.39
CA HIS A 458 -33.76 -2.37 28.11
C HIS A 458 -34.55 -2.17 29.39
N GLU A 459 -33.91 -2.41 30.52
CA GLU A 459 -34.56 -2.35 31.84
C GLU A 459 -33.73 -1.52 32.80
N HIS A 460 -34.38 -1.13 33.90
CA HIS A 460 -33.73 -0.38 34.97
C HIS A 460 -34.07 -0.91 36.34
N SER A 461 -33.23 -0.55 37.30
CA SER A 461 -33.54 -0.67 38.72
C SER A 461 -33.45 0.66 39.43
N ASP A 462 -34.46 0.90 40.27
CA ASP A 462 -34.64 2.16 40.99
C ASP A 462 -34.25 1.99 42.45
N THR A 463 -33.49 2.94 42.97
CA THR A 463 -33.11 2.94 44.38
C THR A 463 -33.29 4.33 44.97
N PRO A 464 -34.26 4.50 45.89
CA PRO A 464 -34.47 5.77 46.54
C PRO A 464 -33.28 6.10 47.46
N VAL A 465 -32.88 7.36 47.46
CA VAL A 465 -31.81 7.87 48.33
C VAL A 465 -32.44 8.59 49.51
N SER A 466 -32.09 8.17 50.72
CA SER A 466 -32.45 8.88 51.93
C SER A 466 -31.70 10.22 51.99
N ILE A 467 -32.42 11.33 51.82
CA ILE A 467 -31.83 12.68 51.82
C ILE A 467 -32.29 13.52 53.00
N ALA A 468 -31.36 14.32 53.56
CA ALA A 468 -31.70 15.37 54.51
C ALA A 468 -32.34 16.54 53.75
N GLN A 469 -33.45 17.08 54.27
CA GLN A 469 -34.17 18.15 53.59
C GLN A 469 -33.46 19.50 53.82
N PRO A 470 -33.12 20.25 52.76
CA PRO A 470 -32.44 21.54 52.91
C PRO A 470 -33.31 22.57 53.64
N ALA A 471 -32.86 23.04 54.82
CA ALA A 471 -33.59 24.01 55.63
C ALA A 471 -33.83 25.35 54.90
N GLY A 472 -32.93 25.75 54.01
CA GLY A 472 -33.05 26.95 53.19
C GLY A 472 -33.83 26.78 51.88
N GLY A 473 -34.45 25.62 51.65
CA GLY A 473 -35.20 25.34 50.42
C GLY A 473 -34.32 25.33 49.16
N LYS A 474 -33.03 25.01 49.30
CA LYS A 474 -32.05 24.96 48.22
C LYS A 474 -31.15 23.73 48.35
N MET A 475 -31.10 22.91 47.30
CA MET A 475 -30.18 21.78 47.21
C MET A 475 -28.97 22.12 46.33
N ILE A 476 -27.78 21.65 46.70
CA ILE A 476 -26.53 21.80 45.95
C ILE A 476 -26.05 20.42 45.54
N VAL A 477 -25.92 20.18 44.24
CA VAL A 477 -25.38 18.94 43.68
C VAL A 477 -23.89 19.14 43.39
N THR A 478 -23.05 18.24 43.88
CA THR A 478 -21.58 18.33 43.76
C THR A 478 -20.94 16.97 43.49
N VAL A 479 -19.68 16.96 43.05
CA VAL A 479 -18.88 15.75 42.83
C VAL A 479 -17.53 15.92 43.51
N SER A 480 -17.38 15.32 44.69
CA SER A 480 -16.17 15.46 45.51
C SER A 480 -15.04 14.51 45.08
N GLU A 481 -15.37 13.38 44.45
CA GLU A 481 -14.39 12.41 43.95
C GLU A 481 -13.47 13.02 42.87
N PRO A 482 -12.23 12.51 42.69
CA PRO A 482 -11.37 12.92 41.58
C PRO A 482 -11.99 12.50 40.23
N GLU A 483 -11.64 13.23 39.18
CA GLU A 483 -12.02 12.89 37.81
C GLU A 483 -11.47 11.51 37.41
N LEU A 484 -12.24 10.77 36.60
CA LEU A 484 -11.84 9.45 36.11
C LEU A 484 -10.74 9.58 35.05
N SER A 485 -9.47 9.46 35.45
CA SER A 485 -8.33 9.43 34.53
C SER A 485 -7.97 8.00 34.09
N TYR A 486 -7.74 7.78 32.79
CA TYR A 486 -7.21 6.50 32.30
C TYR A 486 -5.78 6.24 32.77
N THR A 487 -5.56 5.08 33.38
CA THR A 487 -4.25 4.68 33.91
C THR A 487 -3.46 3.73 33.00
N GLY A 488 -4.01 3.39 31.83
CA GLY A 488 -3.40 2.41 30.93
C GLY A 488 -2.30 2.96 30.02
N ARG A 489 -1.45 2.06 29.53
CA ARG A 489 -0.26 2.35 28.72
C ARG A 489 -0.46 1.89 27.26
N PHE A 490 -1.38 2.50 26.53
CA PHE A 490 -1.49 2.29 25.08
C PHE A 490 -0.94 3.50 24.33
N ASP A 491 0.20 3.31 23.67
CA ASP A 491 0.95 4.40 23.03
C ASP A 491 0.18 5.15 21.92
N TRP A 492 -0.93 4.59 21.41
CA TRP A 492 -1.72 5.12 20.29
C TRP A 492 -3.08 5.73 20.69
N ILE A 493 -3.53 5.53 21.94
CA ILE A 493 -4.73 6.18 22.49
C ILE A 493 -4.25 7.24 23.49
N ASN A 494 -4.72 8.48 23.35
CA ASN A 494 -4.65 9.50 24.40
C ASN A 494 -6.10 9.80 24.77
N ASP A 495 -6.55 9.34 25.92
CA ASP A 495 -7.90 9.63 26.40
C ASP A 495 -8.01 11.05 26.99
N GLY A 496 -6.87 11.76 27.13
CA GLY A 496 -6.85 13.10 27.72
C GLY A 496 -7.24 13.14 29.21
N GLY A 497 -7.42 11.97 29.85
CA GLY A 497 -7.96 11.86 31.20
C GLY A 497 -9.49 11.91 31.28
N GLU A 498 -10.22 11.89 30.17
CA GLU A 498 -11.67 12.14 30.14
C GLU A 498 -12.48 10.85 29.84
N GLY A 499 -12.85 10.13 30.90
CA GLY A 499 -14.17 9.48 30.98
C GLY A 499 -14.24 7.95 31.06
N TRP A 500 -13.17 7.19 30.78
CA TRP A 500 -13.15 5.72 30.94
C TRP A 500 -11.82 5.24 31.51
N ASP A 501 -11.85 4.51 32.62
CA ASP A 501 -10.66 3.87 33.22
C ASP A 501 -10.84 2.35 33.17
N LEU A 502 -9.94 1.66 32.45
CA LEU A 502 -10.11 0.25 32.08
C LEU A 502 -8.94 -0.60 32.58
N SER A 503 -9.25 -1.54 33.46
CA SER A 503 -8.37 -2.63 33.87
C SER A 503 -8.81 -3.96 33.22
N THR A 504 -8.17 -5.07 33.60
CA THR A 504 -8.57 -6.40 33.16
C THR A 504 -9.97 -6.78 33.63
N ASP A 505 -10.36 -6.33 34.82
CA ASP A 505 -11.54 -6.82 35.54
C ASP A 505 -12.53 -5.73 35.91
N THR A 506 -12.15 -4.46 35.77
CA THR A 506 -13.00 -3.31 36.10
C THR A 506 -12.95 -2.27 34.99
N MET A 507 -14.11 -1.80 34.58
CA MET A 507 -14.29 -0.68 33.66
C MET A 507 -15.07 0.41 34.38
N LYS A 508 -14.46 1.57 34.59
CA LYS A 508 -15.11 2.74 35.19
C LYS A 508 -15.68 3.64 34.11
N LEU A 509 -16.91 4.09 34.34
CA LEU A 509 -17.74 4.86 33.41
C LEU A 509 -18.24 6.11 34.11
N SER A 510 -18.19 7.25 33.41
CA SER A 510 -18.68 8.56 33.88
C SER A 510 -20.04 8.94 33.30
N ASN A 511 -20.71 8.00 32.61
CA ASN A 511 -22.00 8.20 31.96
C ASN A 511 -23.15 8.29 32.99
N VAL A 512 -23.22 9.42 33.68
CA VAL A 512 -24.27 9.77 34.64
C VAL A 512 -25.11 10.90 34.07
N ASP A 513 -26.40 10.63 33.90
CA ASP A 513 -27.38 11.59 33.42
C ASP A 513 -28.27 12.08 34.58
N PHE A 514 -29.03 13.15 34.34
CA PHE A 514 -29.90 13.77 35.33
C PHE A 514 -31.31 13.92 34.76
N ASP A 515 -32.31 13.55 35.56
CA ASP A 515 -33.71 13.82 35.28
C ASP A 515 -34.28 14.74 36.38
N PHE A 516 -35.15 15.66 35.98
CA PHE A 516 -35.74 16.67 36.85
C PHE A 516 -37.24 16.67 36.72
N GLN A 517 -37.92 16.41 37.84
CA GLN A 517 -39.37 16.36 37.88
C GLN A 517 -39.90 17.18 39.05
N LYS A 518 -41.17 17.59 38.95
CA LYS A 518 -41.87 18.24 40.05
C LYS A 518 -42.10 17.24 41.18
N SER A 519 -41.73 17.60 42.41
CA SER A 519 -42.04 16.78 43.58
C SER A 519 -43.54 16.73 43.84
N PRO A 520 -44.10 15.55 44.19
CA PRO A 520 -45.50 15.42 44.58
C PRO A 520 -45.79 16.10 45.93
N ASP A 521 -44.77 16.42 46.73
CA ASP A 521 -44.91 17.01 48.05
C ASP A 521 -43.93 18.18 48.29
N SER A 522 -43.84 18.62 49.54
CA SER A 522 -42.97 19.74 49.95
C SER A 522 -41.51 19.35 50.15
N SER A 523 -41.12 18.10 49.88
CA SER A 523 -39.79 17.55 50.11
C SER A 523 -39.10 17.19 48.80
N TYR A 524 -37.77 17.32 48.76
CA TYR A 524 -37.00 16.76 47.66
C TYR A 524 -37.03 15.24 47.76
N HIS A 525 -37.11 14.56 46.61
CA HIS A 525 -36.88 13.12 46.49
C HIS A 525 -35.78 12.87 45.47
N VAL A 526 -34.91 11.92 45.77
CA VAL A 526 -33.81 11.53 44.86
C VAL A 526 -33.88 10.03 44.66
N THR A 527 -33.92 9.60 43.41
CA THR A 527 -33.91 8.19 43.01
C THR A 527 -32.76 7.96 42.05
N ILE A 528 -31.97 6.92 42.31
CA ILE A 528 -30.93 6.48 41.39
C ILE A 528 -31.52 5.38 40.53
N LYS A 529 -31.70 5.68 39.24
CA LYS A 529 -32.15 4.73 38.23
C LYS A 529 -30.92 4.19 37.50
N ARG A 530 -30.77 2.88 37.46
CA ARG A 530 -29.62 2.21 36.86
C ARG A 530 -30.13 1.42 35.67
N TYR A 531 -29.60 1.68 34.48
CA TYR A 531 -30.08 1.07 33.24
C TYR A 531 -29.06 0.09 32.69
N SER A 532 -29.53 -0.96 32.01
CA SER A 532 -28.68 -1.85 31.21
C SER A 532 -29.51 -2.53 30.13
N PHE A 533 -28.84 -2.93 29.05
CA PHE A 533 -29.43 -3.87 28.08
C PHE A 533 -29.19 -5.33 28.47
N GLY A 534 -30.10 -6.20 28.00
CA GLY A 534 -29.99 -7.65 28.15
C GLY A 534 -30.77 -8.44 27.11
N SER A 535 -30.53 -9.75 27.08
CA SER A 535 -31.27 -10.65 26.20
C SER A 535 -32.68 -10.99 26.71
N THR A 536 -32.89 -10.77 28.01
CA THR A 536 -34.17 -10.88 28.70
C THR A 536 -34.30 -9.74 29.71
N PRO A 537 -35.52 -9.38 30.13
CA PRO A 537 -35.72 -8.32 31.14
C PRO A 537 -34.98 -8.60 32.45
N GLY A 538 -34.99 -9.86 32.92
CA GLY A 538 -34.30 -10.24 34.15
C GLY A 538 -32.78 -10.14 34.06
N GLU A 539 -32.18 -10.39 32.88
CA GLU A 539 -30.74 -10.22 32.68
C GLU A 539 -30.35 -8.73 32.63
N ALA A 540 -31.15 -7.91 31.95
CA ALA A 540 -30.99 -6.46 31.92
C ALA A 540 -31.06 -5.88 33.34
N MET A 541 -32.06 -6.28 34.13
CA MET A 541 -32.22 -5.82 35.50
C MET A 541 -31.11 -6.31 36.43
N ASN A 542 -30.66 -7.57 36.32
CA ASN A 542 -29.51 -8.08 37.08
C ASN A 542 -28.23 -7.29 36.79
N ARG A 543 -27.97 -6.93 35.53
CA ARG A 543 -26.82 -6.06 35.19
C ARG A 543 -26.96 -4.65 35.78
N ALA A 544 -28.16 -4.08 35.72
CA ALA A 544 -28.46 -2.77 36.32
C ALA A 544 -28.26 -2.79 37.84
N ASP A 545 -28.72 -3.83 38.53
CA ASP A 545 -28.62 -3.98 39.98
C ASP A 545 -27.19 -4.06 40.49
N LYS A 546 -26.27 -4.60 39.67
CA LYS A 546 -24.84 -4.66 39.98
C LYS A 546 -24.13 -3.30 39.85
N ILE A 547 -24.74 -2.31 39.23
CA ILE A 547 -24.15 -0.98 39.14
C ILE A 547 -24.22 -0.35 40.53
N GLU A 548 -23.06 -0.12 41.13
CA GLU A 548 -22.94 0.62 42.39
C GLU A 548 -22.56 2.06 42.08
N TYR A 549 -23.44 3.00 42.43
CA TYR A 549 -23.21 4.43 42.26
C TYR A 549 -23.24 5.13 43.62
N ARG A 550 -22.17 5.86 43.94
CA ARG A 550 -22.01 6.53 45.23
C ARG A 550 -22.83 7.81 45.28
N VAL A 551 -23.71 7.91 46.26
CA VAL A 551 -24.49 9.12 46.55
C VAL A 551 -24.52 9.35 48.06
N ILE A 552 -24.14 10.55 48.49
CA ILE A 552 -24.15 10.95 49.90
C ILE A 552 -24.90 12.27 50.04
N SER A 553 -25.89 12.29 50.93
CA SER A 553 -26.60 13.51 51.31
C SER A 553 -26.11 14.03 52.65
N ARG A 554 -25.77 15.32 52.72
CA ARG A 554 -25.41 16.04 53.95
C ARG A 554 -26.04 17.43 53.91
N ASP A 555 -26.97 17.68 54.84
CA ASP A 555 -27.69 18.95 54.98
C ASP A 555 -28.38 19.42 53.70
N SER A 556 -27.75 20.34 52.97
CA SER A 556 -28.25 20.90 51.70
C SER A 556 -27.47 20.39 50.48
N VAL A 557 -26.49 19.50 50.67
CA VAL A 557 -25.56 19.04 49.64
C VAL A 557 -25.85 17.58 49.29
N LEU A 558 -25.99 17.31 48.00
CA LEU A 558 -26.02 15.98 47.39
C LEU A 558 -24.67 15.76 46.69
N ASP A 559 -23.80 14.97 47.32
CA ASP A 559 -22.48 14.60 46.80
C ASP A 559 -22.56 13.30 46.00
N LEU A 560 -22.23 13.39 44.72
CA LEU A 560 -22.26 12.30 43.75
C LEU A 560 -20.85 11.75 43.50
N GLY A 561 -20.75 10.47 43.16
CA GLY A 561 -19.50 9.89 42.65
C GLY A 561 -19.11 10.47 41.29
N SER A 562 -17.84 10.32 40.88
CA SER A 562 -17.39 10.74 39.54
C SER A 562 -17.72 9.73 38.43
N GLY A 563 -18.38 8.64 38.79
CA GLY A 563 -18.83 7.60 37.88
C GLY A 563 -19.21 6.33 38.65
N TYR A 564 -19.30 5.22 37.92
CA TYR A 564 -19.56 3.89 38.44
C TYR A 564 -18.62 2.89 37.79
N ALA A 565 -18.45 1.73 38.41
CA ALA A 565 -17.65 0.64 37.89
C ALA A 565 -18.56 -0.50 37.44
N ILE A 566 -18.20 -1.15 36.33
CA ILE A 566 -18.72 -2.45 35.95
C ILE A 566 -17.60 -3.48 35.99
N ASP A 567 -17.93 -4.67 36.49
CA ASP A 567 -17.03 -5.80 36.49
C ASP A 567 -17.02 -6.52 35.13
N SER A 568 -15.97 -7.29 34.89
CA SER A 568 -15.83 -8.05 33.65
C SER A 568 -16.91 -9.13 33.49
N ASP A 569 -17.60 -9.61 34.53
CA ASP A 569 -18.69 -10.59 34.39
C ASP A 569 -20.00 -9.95 33.94
N SER A 570 -20.26 -8.70 34.36
CA SER A 570 -21.45 -7.94 33.96
C SER A 570 -21.49 -7.65 32.45
N LYS A 571 -20.31 -7.52 31.81
CA LYS A 571 -20.10 -7.15 30.39
C LYS A 571 -20.66 -5.77 30.06
N PHE A 572 -20.02 -5.05 29.15
CA PHE A 572 -20.53 -3.73 28.74
C PHE A 572 -21.77 -3.89 27.86
N ARG A 573 -22.90 -3.33 28.28
CA ARG A 573 -24.21 -3.37 27.62
C ARG A 573 -24.94 -2.03 27.79
N TRP A 574 -24.24 -0.94 27.46
CA TRP A 574 -24.76 0.43 27.55
C TRP A 574 -25.33 0.75 28.93
N GLN A 575 -24.64 0.29 29.97
CA GLN A 575 -24.97 0.66 31.33
C GLN A 575 -24.84 2.15 31.50
N HIS A 576 -25.81 2.77 32.16
CA HIS A 576 -25.76 4.18 32.56
C HIS A 576 -26.58 4.40 33.83
N VAL A 577 -26.31 5.51 34.50
CA VAL A 577 -26.99 5.91 35.73
C VAL A 577 -27.74 7.21 35.48
N VAL A 578 -29.00 7.27 35.87
CA VAL A 578 -29.80 8.50 35.88
C VAL A 578 -30.07 8.89 37.33
N VAL A 579 -29.68 10.11 37.69
CA VAL A 579 -30.01 10.72 38.97
C VAL A 579 -31.31 11.48 38.79
N ASP A 580 -32.42 10.85 39.19
CA ASP A 580 -33.76 11.45 39.15
C ASP A 580 -33.98 12.29 40.40
N ILE A 581 -34.16 13.59 40.22
CA ILE A 581 -34.32 14.57 41.30
C ILE A 581 -35.69 15.22 41.18
N MET A 582 -36.57 14.89 42.13
CA MET A 582 -37.87 15.53 42.28
C MET A 582 -37.76 16.76 43.17
N ILE A 583 -38.11 17.93 42.63
CA ILE A 583 -37.92 19.24 43.28
C ILE A 583 -39.28 19.83 43.67
N PRO A 584 -39.51 20.25 44.91
CA PRO A 584 -40.75 20.94 45.30
C PRO A 584 -40.89 22.30 44.62
N VAL A 585 -42.12 22.66 44.27
CA VAL A 585 -42.44 23.96 43.67
C VAL A 585 -41.94 25.11 44.57
N GLY A 586 -41.28 26.08 43.96
CA GLY A 586 -40.71 27.26 44.63
C GLY A 586 -39.36 27.02 45.32
N LYS A 587 -38.87 25.77 45.40
CA LYS A 587 -37.54 25.45 45.92
C LYS A 587 -36.47 25.46 44.83
N LYS A 588 -35.20 25.55 45.25
CA LYS A 588 -34.04 25.76 44.37
C LYS A 588 -33.12 24.55 44.26
N ILE A 589 -32.44 24.42 43.12
CA ILE A 589 -31.32 23.49 42.93
C ILE A 589 -30.14 24.21 42.27
N ARG A 590 -28.91 23.90 42.68
CA ARG A 590 -27.67 24.40 42.09
C ARG A 590 -26.73 23.24 41.77
N PHE A 591 -26.09 23.28 40.61
CA PHE A 591 -25.02 22.35 40.25
C PHE A 591 -23.68 23.03 40.43
N ALA A 592 -22.82 22.45 41.27
CA ALA A 592 -21.45 22.91 41.41
C ALA A 592 -20.69 22.68 40.09
N ARG A 593 -19.65 23.48 39.83
CA ARG A 593 -18.81 23.32 38.64
C ARG A 593 -18.25 21.90 38.47
N SER A 594 -17.93 21.25 39.59
CA SER A 594 -17.44 19.87 39.62
C SER A 594 -18.37 18.86 38.95
N VAL A 595 -19.68 19.11 38.90
CA VAL A 595 -20.63 18.22 38.21
C VAL A 595 -20.32 18.19 36.72
N ASN A 596 -20.16 19.36 36.09
CA ASN A 596 -19.84 19.45 34.67
C ASN A 596 -18.41 18.96 34.36
N ASP A 597 -17.46 19.27 35.25
CA ASP A 597 -16.05 18.95 35.02
C ASP A 597 -15.76 17.45 35.17
N LYS A 598 -16.52 16.72 36.03
CA LYS A 598 -16.18 15.36 36.44
C LYS A 598 -17.19 14.28 36.02
N LEU A 599 -18.41 14.65 35.64
CA LEU A 599 -19.43 13.73 35.10
C LEU A 599 -19.60 14.01 33.60
N ASN A 600 -18.69 13.46 32.80
CA ASN A 600 -18.61 13.72 31.36
C ASN A 600 -18.66 12.41 30.56
N GLN A 601 -19.54 12.28 29.56
CA GLN A 601 -19.56 11.09 28.71
C GLN A 601 -18.27 11.03 27.87
N GLY A 602 -17.50 9.94 27.99
CA GLY A 602 -16.13 9.85 27.45
C GLY A 602 -15.97 10.20 25.97
N ASN A 603 -14.91 10.95 25.64
CA ASN A 603 -14.52 11.32 24.27
C ASN A 603 -13.34 10.47 23.78
N PHE A 604 -13.42 9.97 22.55
CA PHE A 604 -12.29 9.32 21.89
C PHE A 604 -11.55 10.32 20.99
N ASP A 605 -10.37 10.77 21.41
CA ASP A 605 -9.48 11.51 20.53
C ASP A 605 -8.29 10.64 20.10
N PHE A 606 -8.13 10.46 18.79
CA PHE A 606 -7.03 9.66 18.24
C PHE A 606 -5.81 10.57 18.12
N LYS A 607 -4.67 10.19 18.72
CA LYS A 607 -3.43 10.99 18.72
C LYS A 607 -3.10 11.50 17.31
N ARG A 608 -3.41 12.77 17.04
CA ARG A 608 -2.77 13.54 15.96
C ARG A 608 -1.52 14.18 16.54
N ASP A 609 -0.46 14.15 15.74
CA ASP A 609 0.90 14.53 16.12
C ASP A 609 0.96 15.83 16.95
N ARG A 610 1.54 15.75 18.16
CA ARG A 610 1.70 16.89 19.12
C ARG A 610 2.52 18.08 18.59
N ARG A 611 3.11 17.96 17.39
CA ARG A 611 3.78 19.10 16.72
C ARG A 611 2.79 20.08 16.08
N TYR A 612 1.51 19.74 15.96
CA TYR A 612 0.48 20.62 15.41
C TYR A 612 -0.30 21.41 16.48
N GLU A 613 -0.43 20.88 17.71
CA GLU A 613 -1.17 21.54 18.81
C GLU A 613 -0.54 22.86 19.25
N ARG A 614 0.80 22.95 19.32
CA ARG A 614 1.48 24.15 19.82
C ARG A 614 1.34 25.41 18.95
N ARG A 615 0.65 25.34 17.80
CA ARG A 615 0.40 26.50 16.93
C ARG A 615 -1.07 26.92 16.85
N VAL A 616 -1.99 26.18 17.49
CA VAL A 616 -3.43 26.43 17.41
C VAL A 616 -4.04 26.88 18.76
N ASP A 617 -3.27 26.87 19.85
CA ASP A 617 -3.69 27.33 21.20
C ASP A 617 -3.94 28.85 21.34
N ARG A 618 -4.25 29.57 20.26
CA ARG A 618 -4.67 30.98 20.37
C ARG A 618 -6.00 31.30 19.68
N TYR A 619 -6.63 30.34 19.00
CA TYR A 619 -7.88 30.60 18.26
C TYR A 619 -8.81 29.38 18.13
N SER A 620 -9.01 28.60 19.19
CA SER A 620 -10.12 27.62 19.19
C SER A 620 -10.82 27.52 20.54
N GLU A 621 -11.64 28.51 20.85
CA GLU A 621 -12.68 28.41 21.89
C GLU A 621 -13.95 27.67 21.41
N GLU A 622 -13.95 27.05 20.23
CA GLU A 622 -15.22 26.73 19.56
C GLU A 622 -15.40 25.30 19.04
N ARG A 623 -14.63 24.30 19.49
CA ARG A 623 -14.84 22.91 19.05
C ARG A 623 -14.61 21.85 20.13
N ARG A 624 -15.62 21.61 20.95
CA ARG A 624 -15.97 20.28 21.47
C ARG A 624 -17.49 20.21 21.60
N GLU A 625 -18.13 19.61 20.60
CA GLU A 625 -19.58 19.53 20.41
C GLU A 625 -20.03 18.08 20.54
N TYR A 626 -20.12 17.53 21.76
CA TYR A 626 -20.82 16.25 22.03
C TYR A 626 -21.23 16.16 23.51
N HIS A 627 -22.31 16.84 23.90
CA HIS A 627 -22.91 16.68 25.23
C HIS A 627 -24.44 16.76 25.14
N TYR A 628 -25.14 15.66 25.39
CA TYR A 628 -26.59 15.62 25.23
C TYR A 628 -27.39 16.13 26.45
N TYR A 629 -26.79 16.29 27.64
CA TYR A 629 -27.48 16.88 28.81
C TYR A 629 -26.72 18.03 29.52
N SER A 630 -25.38 18.10 29.48
CA SER A 630 -24.64 19.25 30.04
C SER A 630 -24.86 20.56 29.26
N ARG A 631 -25.51 20.50 28.09
CA ARG A 631 -25.85 21.68 27.27
C ARG A 631 -26.85 22.64 27.95
N TYR A 632 -27.60 22.17 28.96
CA TYR A 632 -28.68 22.95 29.58
C TYR A 632 -28.37 23.48 30.98
N LEU A 633 -27.54 22.77 31.76
CA LEU A 633 -27.20 23.15 33.14
C LEU A 633 -25.96 24.04 33.16
N ARG A 634 -26.12 25.28 33.59
CA ARG A 634 -25.01 26.21 33.83
C ARG A 634 -24.44 25.93 35.22
N PRO A 635 -23.11 25.76 35.34
CA PRO A 635 -22.49 25.59 36.64
C PRO A 635 -22.73 26.83 37.50
N GLU A 636 -22.84 26.61 38.81
CA GLU A 636 -23.06 27.63 39.83
C GLU A 636 -24.34 28.48 39.67
N THR A 637 -25.29 28.01 38.86
CA THR A 637 -26.56 28.70 38.62
C THR A 637 -27.68 28.11 39.48
N ASP A 638 -28.51 28.98 40.07
CA ASP A 638 -29.70 28.56 40.82
C ASP A 638 -30.87 28.39 39.85
N TYR A 639 -31.48 27.21 39.90
CA TYR A 639 -32.71 26.89 39.21
C TYR A 639 -33.86 26.75 40.20
N VAL A 640 -35.05 27.23 39.83
CA VAL A 640 -36.28 27.15 40.63
C VAL A 640 -37.26 26.22 39.93
N MET A 641 -37.90 25.31 40.67
CA MET A 641 -39.00 24.51 40.15
C MET A 641 -40.29 25.34 40.14
N GLU A 642 -40.85 25.55 38.96
CA GLU A 642 -42.10 26.27 38.77
C GLU A 642 -43.32 25.35 38.89
N ALA A 643 -44.52 25.94 39.03
CA ALA A 643 -45.76 25.18 39.22
C ALA A 643 -46.15 24.33 38.00
N ASP A 644 -45.71 24.73 36.81
CA ASP A 644 -45.88 24.02 35.53
C ASP A 644 -44.96 22.78 35.42
N GLY A 645 -44.05 22.58 36.39
CA GLY A 645 -43.10 21.47 36.41
C GLY A 645 -41.82 21.73 35.62
N GLN A 646 -41.61 22.96 35.13
CA GLN A 646 -40.38 23.35 34.46
C GLN A 646 -39.35 23.87 35.46
N LEU A 647 -38.08 23.60 35.16
CA LEU A 647 -36.95 24.01 35.96
C LEU A 647 -36.27 25.23 35.28
N ASN A 648 -36.40 26.40 35.89
CA ASN A 648 -36.02 27.68 35.27
C ASN A 648 -34.88 28.37 36.02
N ASP A 649 -33.95 28.98 35.27
CA ASP A 649 -32.97 29.90 35.87
C ASP A 649 -33.50 31.33 36.00
N ALA A 650 -32.77 32.18 36.71
CA ALA A 650 -33.12 33.59 36.89
C ALA A 650 -33.18 34.41 35.58
N SER A 651 -32.64 33.89 34.47
CA SER A 651 -32.70 34.52 33.15
C SER A 651 -33.90 34.06 32.31
N GLY A 652 -34.75 33.19 32.86
CA GLY A 652 -35.91 32.62 32.16
C GLY A 652 -35.56 31.48 31.22
N ARG A 653 -34.34 30.92 31.29
CA ARG A 653 -33.96 29.75 30.51
C ARG A 653 -34.56 28.50 31.15
N VAL A 654 -35.34 27.77 30.36
CA VAL A 654 -35.91 26.48 30.74
C VAL A 654 -34.87 25.38 30.55
N VAL A 655 -34.66 24.56 31.59
CA VAL A 655 -34.02 23.26 31.44
C VAL A 655 -35.08 22.31 30.89
N PRO A 656 -34.96 21.79 29.66
CA PRO A 656 -35.93 20.83 29.14
C PRO A 656 -35.93 19.61 30.07
N GLY A 657 -37.08 19.33 30.68
CA GLY A 657 -37.34 18.02 31.29
C GLY A 657 -37.48 16.97 30.18
N GLU A 658 -37.23 15.70 30.49
CA GLU A 658 -37.46 14.64 29.51
C GLU A 658 -38.96 14.53 29.18
N ASP A 659 -39.33 15.13 28.05
CA ASP A 659 -40.48 14.67 27.29
C ASP A 659 -40.04 13.33 26.69
N TYR A 660 -40.18 12.25 27.47
CA TYR A 660 -39.99 10.89 27.00
C TYR A 660 -40.91 10.66 25.80
N ARG A 661 -40.36 10.88 24.61
CA ARG A 661 -40.94 10.39 23.36
C ARG A 661 -40.71 8.88 23.31
N TYR A 662 -41.34 8.15 24.23
CA TYR A 662 -41.81 6.82 23.89
C TYR A 662 -42.76 7.04 22.72
N ASN A 663 -42.38 6.58 21.53
CA ASN A 663 -43.32 6.48 20.43
C ASN A 663 -44.57 5.79 20.99
N GLU A 664 -45.75 6.33 20.71
CA GLU A 664 -47.08 5.79 21.09
C GLU A 664 -47.24 4.30 20.70
N THR A 665 -46.34 3.79 19.86
CA THR A 665 -46.19 2.39 19.47
C THR A 665 -45.69 1.47 20.59
N ASP A 666 -44.84 1.94 21.51
CA ASP A 666 -44.24 1.10 22.55
C ASP A 666 -45.06 1.07 23.84
N SER A 667 -45.83 2.12 24.17
CA SER A 667 -46.85 2.06 25.24
C SER A 667 -47.94 1.04 24.93
N VAL A 668 -48.36 0.97 23.66
CA VAL A 668 -49.28 -0.07 23.15
C VAL A 668 -48.65 -1.46 23.21
N ARG A 669 -47.33 -1.59 23.00
CA ARG A 669 -46.62 -2.88 23.16
C ARG A 669 -46.50 -3.30 24.62
N ILE A 670 -46.20 -2.37 25.53
CA ILE A 670 -46.14 -2.63 26.97
C ILE A 670 -47.53 -3.01 27.50
N GLN A 671 -48.59 -2.32 27.06
CA GLN A 671 -49.97 -2.70 27.38
C GLN A 671 -50.33 -4.09 26.84
N LYS A 672 -49.96 -4.42 25.60
CA LYS A 672 -50.12 -5.78 25.06
C LYS A 672 -49.31 -6.82 25.83
N ALA A 673 -48.10 -6.49 26.26
CA ALA A 673 -47.26 -7.39 27.05
C ALA A 673 -47.83 -7.62 28.47
N ILE A 674 -48.39 -6.59 29.09
CA ILE A 674 -49.10 -6.67 30.37
C ILE A 674 -50.39 -7.49 30.21
N GLU A 675 -51.16 -7.28 29.13
CA GLU A 675 -52.34 -8.10 28.83
C GLU A 675 -51.98 -9.57 28.59
N PHE A 676 -50.92 -9.82 27.83
CA PHE A 676 -50.41 -11.17 27.59
C PHE A 676 -49.96 -11.85 28.88
N LYS A 677 -49.21 -11.15 29.75
CA LYS A 677 -48.81 -11.64 31.08
C LYS A 677 -50.00 -11.91 31.99
N LYS A 678 -51.04 -11.07 31.93
CA LYS A 678 -52.30 -11.29 32.67
C LYS A 678 -53.04 -12.51 32.16
N GLN A 679 -53.06 -12.75 30.85
CA GLN A 679 -53.64 -13.98 30.27
C GLN A 679 -52.85 -15.22 30.67
N GLU A 680 -51.52 -15.17 30.60
CA GLU A 680 -50.63 -16.25 31.03
C GLU A 680 -50.83 -16.59 32.52
N LEU A 681 -50.95 -15.56 33.37
CA LEU A 681 -51.25 -15.72 34.79
C LEU A 681 -52.63 -16.36 35.01
N LYS A 682 -53.64 -15.95 34.24
CA LYS A 682 -55.00 -16.50 34.32
C LYS A 682 -55.06 -17.96 33.89
N GLU A 683 -54.35 -18.33 32.82
CA GLU A 683 -54.21 -19.74 32.41
C GLU A 683 -53.48 -20.59 33.46
N LEU A 684 -52.46 -20.03 34.12
CA LEU A 684 -51.76 -20.70 35.22
C LEU A 684 -52.68 -20.89 36.43
N GLU A 685 -53.48 -19.88 36.78
CA GLU A 685 -54.48 -19.95 37.84
C GLU A 685 -55.56 -20.99 37.50
N GLU A 686 -56.08 -21.01 36.27
CA GLU A 686 -57.05 -22.00 35.81
C GLU A 686 -56.48 -23.43 35.80
N LYS A 687 -55.22 -23.61 35.37
CA LYS A 687 -54.53 -24.92 35.45
C LYS A 687 -54.31 -25.36 36.91
N GLN A 688 -54.02 -24.42 37.82
CA GLN A 688 -53.92 -24.73 39.25
C GLN A 688 -55.29 -25.08 39.85
N GLN A 689 -56.35 -24.38 39.44
CA GLN A 689 -57.72 -24.68 39.85
C GLN A 689 -58.17 -26.04 39.32
N TYR A 690 -57.91 -26.34 38.05
CA TYR A 690 -58.19 -27.62 37.43
C TYR A 690 -57.45 -28.76 38.13
N LYS A 691 -56.16 -28.58 38.46
CA LYS A 691 -55.40 -29.54 39.27
C LYS A 691 -56.00 -29.72 40.67
N ARG A 692 -56.41 -28.64 41.33
CA ARG A 692 -57.06 -28.74 42.65
C ARG A 692 -58.41 -29.44 42.57
N SER A 693 -59.19 -29.24 41.51
CA SER A 693 -60.45 -29.95 41.30
C SER A 693 -60.22 -31.40 40.91
N SER A 694 -59.23 -31.71 40.06
CA SER A 694 -58.93 -33.09 39.66
C SER A 694 -58.40 -33.91 40.84
N THR A 695 -57.52 -33.34 41.67
CA THR A 695 -57.05 -34.00 42.89
C THR A 695 -58.18 -34.18 43.92
N ARG A 696 -59.18 -33.27 43.96
CA ARG A 696 -60.35 -33.42 44.82
C ARG A 696 -61.33 -34.49 44.30
N VAL A 697 -61.46 -34.63 42.98
CA VAL A 697 -62.27 -35.68 42.35
C VAL A 697 -61.58 -37.04 42.50
N GLU A 698 -60.26 -37.14 42.30
CA GLU A 698 -59.50 -38.35 42.60
C GLU A 698 -59.62 -38.75 44.08
N GLN A 699 -59.59 -37.80 45.02
CA GLN A 699 -59.81 -38.11 46.44
C GLN A 699 -61.25 -38.57 46.75
N MET A 700 -62.26 -38.11 46.00
CA MET A 700 -63.63 -38.59 46.14
C MET A 700 -63.84 -39.95 45.47
N ASP A 701 -63.21 -40.20 44.32
CA ASP A 701 -63.24 -41.46 43.60
C ASP A 701 -62.43 -42.55 44.35
N ASP A 702 -61.35 -42.18 45.04
CA ASP A 702 -60.59 -43.08 45.92
C ASP A 702 -61.41 -43.44 47.18
N GLU A 703 -62.12 -42.47 47.78
CA GLU A 703 -63.08 -42.74 48.87
C GLU A 703 -64.29 -43.60 48.42
N GLU A 704 -64.71 -43.50 47.15
CA GLU A 704 -65.78 -44.33 46.58
C GLU A 704 -65.28 -45.71 46.09
N SER A 705 -64.02 -45.82 45.65
CA SER A 705 -63.40 -47.09 45.21
C SER A 705 -62.96 -47.99 46.37
N ASP A 706 -62.54 -47.42 47.50
CA ASP A 706 -62.33 -48.17 48.74
C ASP A 706 -63.65 -48.73 49.31
N ALA A 707 -64.80 -48.17 48.90
CA ALA A 707 -66.12 -48.72 49.22
C ALA A 707 -66.58 -49.84 48.25
N ILE A 708 -65.95 -50.02 47.08
CA ILE A 708 -66.42 -50.91 45.99
C ILE A 708 -65.39 -52.00 45.59
N GLY A 709 -64.15 -51.96 46.09
CA GLY A 709 -63.07 -52.91 45.81
C GLY A 709 -63.22 -54.34 46.36
N SER A 710 -64.30 -55.05 46.02
CA SER A 710 -64.36 -56.51 46.10
C SER A 710 -64.86 -57.11 44.78
N SER A 711 -63.96 -57.39 43.83
CA SER A 711 -63.92 -58.58 42.95
C SER A 711 -63.20 -58.37 41.60
N THR A 712 -62.20 -59.24 41.37
CA THR A 712 -61.81 -59.92 40.10
C THR A 712 -61.17 -59.19 38.89
N THR A 713 -59.87 -59.49 38.69
CA THR A 713 -59.06 -59.87 37.49
C THR A 713 -59.27 -59.27 36.07
N PRO A 714 -58.20 -58.85 35.34
CA PRO A 714 -58.26 -58.47 33.93
C PRO A 714 -57.68 -59.53 32.96
N VAL A 715 -58.16 -59.48 31.71
CA VAL A 715 -57.92 -60.40 30.59
C VAL A 715 -57.66 -59.60 29.30
N PHE A 716 -56.63 -60.00 28.50
CA PHE A 716 -56.20 -59.55 27.14
C PHE A 716 -55.72 -58.08 26.98
N ALA A 717 -54.53 -57.70 26.49
CA ALA A 717 -53.52 -58.15 25.50
C ALA A 717 -53.58 -57.48 24.10
N MET A 718 -52.46 -56.82 23.77
CA MET A 718 -51.67 -56.89 22.52
C MET A 718 -52.02 -56.05 21.26
N VAL A 719 -50.92 -55.60 20.62
CA VAL A 719 -50.70 -55.16 19.21
C VAL A 719 -50.86 -53.64 19.00
N LYS A 720 -49.88 -52.84 18.52
CA LYS A 720 -49.11 -52.97 17.26
C LYS A 720 -47.89 -52.03 17.20
N THR A 721 -46.89 -52.47 16.44
CA THR A 721 -45.59 -51.84 16.11
C THR A 721 -45.65 -51.02 14.81
N PHE A 722 -44.69 -50.08 14.65
CA PHE A 722 -44.28 -49.32 13.44
C PHE A 722 -45.14 -48.13 12.98
N PHE A 723 -44.72 -46.90 13.33
CA PHE A 723 -43.89 -46.01 12.50
C PHE A 723 -43.13 -45.01 13.37
#